data_AF-A0A2D4Q0B7-F1
#
_entry.id   AF-A0A2D4Q0B7-F1
#
_cell.length_a   1.000
_cell.length_b   1.000
_cell.length_c   1.000
_cell.angle_alpha   90.00
_cell.angle_beta   90.00
_cell.angle_gamma   90.00
#
_symmetry.space_group_name_H-M   'P 1'
#
loop_
_entity.id
_entity.type
_entity.pdbx_description
1 polymer ?
#
loop_
_entity_poly.entity_id
_entity_poly.type
_entity_poly.pdbx_seq_one_letter_code
_entity_poly.pdbx_strand_id
1 'polypeptide(L)'
;ESYDPVLNPVLNREVRRTGGRVLITLGDQDIDLSPSFVIFLSTRDPTVEFPPDLCSRVTFVNFTVTRSSLQSQCLNEVLKAERPDVDEKRSDLLKLQGEFQLRLRQLEKSLLQALNEVKGRILDDDTIITTLENLKREAAEVTRKVEETDIVMQEVETVSQQYLPLSTACSSIYFTMESLKQIHFLYQYSLQFFLDIYHNVLYETPNLKGITAHTHRLSIITKDLFQVAFNRVARGMLHQDHITFAMLLARIKLKGTIGEPTYDAEFQHFLRGKEIVLSNTILPKISGLTLEQVEAMMRLSCLSSFNNLVSKIKSDDQFCIWLDSSSPEQTVPHLWTEDKTATPIGQAIHRLLLIQAFRPDRLLAMAHQFVSTNLGENFMSIMEQPLDLTHIVDTEVKPNTPVLMCSVPGYDASGHVEDLAAEQNTQITSIAIGSAEGFNQADKAINTAVKSGRWVMLKNVHLAPGWLMQLEKKLHSLQPHACFRLFLTMEINPKVPVNLLRAGRIFVFEPPPGVKANMLRTFSSIPVSRMCKSPNERARLYFLLAWFHAIIQERLRYAPLGWSKKYEFGESDLRSACDTIDTWLDDTAKGRQNISPDKIPWSALKTLMAQSIYGGRIDNEFDQRLLNTFLERLFTTLSFDSEFKLASKVDGHKAIQMPDGIRREEFVQWVELLPDTQTPSWLGLPNNAEKVLLTTQGIDMISKMLKMQMLEDEDDLAYAETEKKARTDSTSDGRPSWMRTLHTTASNWLHLIPQILNHLKRTVDNIKDPLFRFFEREVKMGAKLLQDVRQDLADVVQVCEGKKKQTNYLRMLINELVKGILPHSWSHYTVPAGMTVIQWVSDFSERIKQLQNISQAAASGGAKELKNIHVCL
;
A
#
# COMPACT_ATOMS: atom_id res chain seq x y z
N GLU A 1 19.72 15.73 -0.58
CA GLU A 1 18.97 16.93 -1.05
C GLU A 1 19.89 18.17 -1.09
N SER A 2 20.72 18.36 -2.12
CA SER A 2 21.54 19.58 -2.36
C SER A 2 22.39 20.14 -1.19
N TYR A 3 23.48 19.43 -0.82
CA TYR A 3 24.51 19.95 0.09
C TYR A 3 25.53 20.83 -0.68
N ASP A 4 25.95 21.95 -0.09
CA ASP A 4 27.02 22.79 -0.64
C ASP A 4 28.34 22.55 0.12
N PRO A 5 29.38 22.01 -0.55
CA PRO A 5 30.70 21.77 0.03
C PRO A 5 31.40 23.03 0.56
N VAL A 6 30.93 24.24 0.24
CA VAL A 6 31.49 25.49 0.76
C VAL A 6 31.45 25.55 2.30
N LEU A 7 30.55 24.81 2.94
CA LEU A 7 30.43 24.73 4.39
C LEU A 7 31.47 23.81 5.05
N ASN A 8 32.22 23.02 4.28
CA ASN A 8 33.18 22.05 4.81
C ASN A 8 34.18 22.66 5.82
N PRO A 9 34.83 23.81 5.56
CA PRO A 9 35.76 24.42 6.51
C PRO A 9 35.07 24.83 7.82
N VAL A 10 33.81 25.26 7.74
CA VAL A 10 32.97 25.62 8.89
C VAL A 10 32.66 24.41 9.75
N LEU A 11 32.24 23.30 9.13
CA LEU A 11 31.91 22.06 9.83
C LEU A 11 33.15 21.42 10.47
N ASN A 12 34.29 21.43 9.77
CA ASN A 12 35.57 20.91 10.28
C ASN A 12 36.20 21.80 11.34
N ARG A 13 35.70 23.04 11.52
CA ARG A 13 36.35 24.08 12.33
C ARG A 13 37.80 24.31 11.89
N GLU A 14 38.02 24.49 10.59
CA GLU A 14 39.31 24.86 9.99
C GLU A 14 39.62 26.35 10.22
N VAL A 15 39.76 26.71 11.49
CA VAL A 15 39.90 28.09 11.95
C VAL A 15 41.37 28.52 11.97
N ARG A 16 41.68 29.67 11.38
CA ARG A 16 43.00 30.30 11.42
C ARG A 16 43.03 31.39 12.47
N ARG A 17 44.01 31.36 13.37
CA ARG A 17 44.22 32.42 14.37
C ARG A 17 45.41 33.27 13.97
N THR A 18 45.16 34.46 13.43
CA THR A 18 46.21 35.39 12.97
C THR A 18 46.03 36.72 13.70
N GLY A 19 47.03 37.12 14.51
CA GLY A 19 47.05 38.42 15.18
C GLY A 19 45.89 38.66 16.15
N GLY A 20 45.41 37.63 16.85
CA GLY A 20 44.28 37.73 17.78
C GLY A 20 42.89 37.67 17.14
N ARG A 21 42.81 37.74 15.80
CA ARG A 21 41.57 37.47 15.05
C ARG A 21 41.41 35.98 14.78
N VAL A 22 40.17 35.53 14.86
CA VAL A 22 39.76 34.15 14.60
C VAL A 22 39.09 34.17 13.23
N LEU A 23 39.80 33.72 12.20
CA LEU A 23 39.33 33.74 10.81
C LEU A 23 38.97 32.33 10.35
N ILE A 24 38.07 32.22 9.39
CA ILE A 24 37.74 30.98 8.71
C ILE A 24 37.69 31.23 7.21
N THR A 25 38.31 30.35 6.42
CA THR A 25 38.30 30.46 4.96
C THR A 25 37.05 29.78 4.42
N LEU A 26 36.16 30.53 3.79
CA LEU A 26 34.91 30.05 3.21
C LEU A 26 34.93 30.39 1.71
N GLY A 27 35.14 29.37 0.88
CA GLY A 27 35.43 29.56 -0.55
C GLY A 27 36.70 30.40 -0.74
N ASP A 28 36.56 31.57 -1.37
CA ASP A 28 37.67 32.48 -1.67
C ASP A 28 37.86 33.58 -0.63
N GLN A 29 37.05 33.62 0.45
CA GLN A 29 37.10 34.69 1.45
C GLN A 29 37.51 34.20 2.84
N ASP A 30 38.34 35.00 3.51
CA ASP A 30 38.65 34.85 4.94
C ASP A 30 37.68 35.72 5.75
N ILE A 31 36.83 35.08 6.55
CA ILE A 31 35.75 35.71 7.32
C ILE A 31 36.09 35.64 8.82
N ASP A 32 35.84 36.70 9.58
CA ASP A 32 35.95 36.65 11.04
C ASP A 32 34.85 35.74 11.63
N LEU A 33 35.26 34.70 12.36
CA LEU A 33 34.36 33.73 12.97
C LEU A 33 33.97 34.18 14.39
N SER A 34 32.68 34.39 14.62
CA SER A 34 32.14 34.64 15.95
C SER A 34 32.19 33.39 16.83
N PRO A 35 32.63 33.48 18.11
CA PRO A 35 32.57 32.36 19.05
C PRO A 35 31.15 31.85 19.35
N SER A 36 30.13 32.70 19.15
CA SER A 36 28.72 32.35 19.38
C SER A 36 28.03 31.76 18.14
N PHE A 37 28.73 31.64 17.01
CA PHE A 37 28.15 31.08 15.79
C PHE A 37 27.84 29.58 15.94
N VAL A 38 26.62 29.21 15.57
CA VAL A 38 26.14 27.83 15.50
C VAL A 38 25.30 27.65 14.23
N ILE A 39 25.31 26.45 13.67
CA ILE A 39 24.56 26.12 12.45
C ILE A 39 23.77 24.82 12.65
N PHE A 40 22.56 24.78 12.11
CA PHE A 40 21.72 23.58 12.07
C PHE A 40 21.41 23.24 10.62
N LEU A 41 21.73 22.02 10.22
CA LEU A 41 21.39 21.48 8.90
C LEU A 41 20.17 20.59 9.07
N SER A 42 19.03 20.98 8.48
CA SER A 42 17.77 20.24 8.61
C SER A 42 17.33 19.69 7.26
N THR A 43 16.83 18.45 7.26
CA THR A 43 16.20 17.79 6.11
C THR A 43 14.81 17.28 6.52
N ARG A 44 13.93 17.07 5.54
CA ARG A 44 12.60 16.46 5.74
C ARG A 44 12.54 15.00 5.36
N ASP A 45 13.52 14.54 4.59
CA ASP A 45 13.54 13.19 4.09
C ASP A 45 14.39 12.31 5.01
N PRO A 46 13.77 11.39 5.78
CA PRO A 46 14.51 10.48 6.64
C PRO A 46 15.29 9.42 5.85
N THR A 47 15.04 9.30 4.53
CA THR A 47 15.66 8.27 3.67
C THR A 47 16.88 8.76 2.91
N VAL A 48 17.37 9.97 3.18
CA VAL A 48 18.56 10.52 2.53
C VAL A 48 19.81 9.75 2.95
N GLU A 49 20.48 9.12 2.00
CA GLU A 49 21.83 8.59 2.20
C GLU A 49 22.84 9.73 2.17
N PHE A 50 23.41 10.04 3.34
CA PHE A 50 24.47 11.04 3.47
C PHE A 50 25.83 10.41 3.16
N PRO A 51 26.70 11.11 2.40
CA PRO A 51 28.04 10.61 2.12
C PRO A 51 28.84 10.50 3.42
N PRO A 52 29.67 9.45 3.60
CA PRO A 52 30.45 9.23 4.82
C PRO A 52 31.31 10.43 5.24
N ASP A 53 31.78 11.20 4.25
CA ASP A 53 32.53 12.43 4.45
C ASP A 53 31.73 13.45 5.28
N LEU A 54 30.48 13.72 4.91
CA LEU A 54 29.60 14.62 5.65
C LEU A 54 29.27 14.03 7.03
N CYS A 55 29.01 12.72 7.11
CA CYS A 55 28.67 12.05 8.35
C CYS A 55 29.76 12.17 9.43
N SER A 56 31.02 12.27 9.03
CA SER A 56 32.13 12.45 9.96
C SER A 56 32.23 13.85 10.57
N ARG A 57 31.58 14.85 9.94
CA ARG A 57 31.73 16.28 10.25
C ARG A 57 30.53 16.86 10.99
N VAL A 58 29.42 16.12 11.05
CA VAL A 58 28.17 16.58 11.65
C VAL A 58 27.68 15.59 12.70
N THR A 59 27.01 16.10 13.72
CA THR A 59 26.27 15.25 14.67
C THR A 59 24.85 15.07 14.13
N PHE A 60 24.47 13.82 13.86
CA PHE A 60 23.09 13.51 13.47
C PHE A 60 22.15 13.56 14.67
N VAL A 61 21.00 14.19 14.46
CA VAL A 61 19.87 14.14 15.38
C VAL A 61 18.67 13.70 14.55
N ASN A 62 18.13 12.52 14.85
CA ASN A 62 16.99 11.98 14.14
C ASN A 62 15.71 12.24 14.95
N PHE A 63 14.81 13.06 14.38
CA PHE A 63 13.50 13.36 14.95
C PHE A 63 12.39 12.43 14.42
N THR A 64 12.74 11.21 14.00
CA THR A 64 11.74 10.19 13.66
C THR A 64 10.81 9.93 14.84
N VAL A 65 9.53 9.77 14.52
CA VAL A 65 8.48 9.53 15.50
C VAL A 65 8.63 8.09 15.99
N THR A 66 8.57 7.89 17.31
CA THR A 66 8.57 6.56 17.94
C THR A 66 7.16 6.19 18.38
N ARG A 67 6.87 4.88 18.50
CA ARG A 67 5.56 4.38 18.96
C ARG A 67 5.16 5.01 20.29
N SER A 68 6.05 4.98 21.29
CA SER A 68 5.77 5.53 22.62
C SER A 68 5.58 7.05 22.62
N SER A 69 6.34 7.78 21.78
CA SER A 69 6.20 9.23 21.64
C SER A 69 4.84 9.59 21.05
N LEU A 70 4.43 8.91 19.98
CA LEU A 70 3.13 9.14 19.34
C LEU A 70 1.97 8.73 20.23
N GLN A 71 2.08 7.61 20.96
CA GLN A 71 1.09 7.21 21.96
C GLN A 71 0.90 8.31 23.01
N SER A 72 2.00 8.85 23.55
CA SER A 72 1.96 9.94 24.53
C SER A 72 1.31 11.19 23.95
N GLN A 73 1.65 11.55 22.71
CA GLN A 73 1.07 12.69 22.02
C GLN A 73 -0.44 12.52 21.79
N CYS A 74 -0.87 11.35 21.32
CA CYS A 74 -2.27 11.02 21.10
C CYS A 74 -3.06 11.02 22.41
N LEU A 75 -2.48 10.47 23.48
CA LEU A 75 -3.10 10.45 24.81
C LEU A 75 -3.35 11.86 25.32
N ASN A 76 -2.35 12.74 25.22
CA ASN A 76 -2.47 14.13 25.65
C ASN A 76 -3.57 14.87 24.87
N GLU A 77 -3.62 14.70 23.55
CA GLU A 77 -4.63 15.35 22.71
C GLU A 77 -6.05 14.82 22.98
N VAL A 78 -6.22 13.52 23.26
CA VAL A 78 -7.53 12.97 23.66
C VAL A 78 -7.95 13.46 25.03
N LEU A 79 -7.03 13.55 25.99
CA LEU A 79 -7.34 14.09 27.31
C LEU A 79 -7.76 15.55 27.23
N LYS A 80 -7.08 16.38 26.42
CA LYS A 80 -7.51 17.76 26.17
C LYS A 80 -8.93 17.86 25.60
N ALA A 81 -9.29 16.96 24.70
CA ALA A 81 -10.60 16.97 24.05
C ALA A 81 -11.72 16.41 24.94
N GLU A 82 -11.49 15.28 25.61
CA GLU A 82 -12.52 14.55 26.36
C GLU A 82 -12.57 14.91 27.85
N ARG A 83 -11.42 15.21 28.46
CA ARG A 83 -11.23 15.46 29.89
C ARG A 83 -10.28 16.65 30.12
N PRO A 84 -10.63 17.86 29.67
CA PRO A 84 -9.77 19.04 29.84
C PRO A 84 -9.46 19.31 31.33
N ASP A 85 -10.41 18.99 32.20
CA ASP A 85 -10.26 19.04 33.67
C ASP A 85 -9.09 18.18 34.17
N VAL A 86 -8.96 16.96 33.62
CA VAL A 86 -7.91 16.01 34.00
C VAL A 86 -6.58 16.40 33.37
N ASP A 87 -6.55 16.87 32.11
CA ASP A 87 -5.31 17.29 31.45
C ASP A 87 -4.68 18.54 32.09
N GLU A 88 -5.49 19.55 32.44
CA GLU A 88 -5.02 20.73 33.16
C GLU A 88 -4.47 20.34 34.54
N LYS A 89 -5.23 19.54 35.31
CA LYS A 89 -4.80 19.05 36.62
C LYS A 89 -3.50 18.25 36.52
N ARG A 90 -3.36 17.36 35.53
CA ARG A 90 -2.14 16.59 35.29
C ARG A 90 -0.95 17.49 34.96
N SER A 91 -1.16 18.47 34.07
CA SER A 91 -0.12 19.39 33.63
C SER A 91 0.39 20.27 34.78
N ASP A 92 -0.52 20.73 35.63
CA ASP A 92 -0.16 21.55 36.79
C ASP A 92 0.51 20.74 37.89
N LEU A 93 0.07 19.49 38.14
CA LEU A 93 0.75 18.58 39.06
C LEU A 93 2.17 18.24 38.60
N LEU A 94 2.38 18.00 37.29
CA LEU A 94 3.71 17.76 36.73
C LEU A 94 4.64 18.96 36.87
N LYS A 95 4.12 20.19 36.66
CA LYS A 95 4.89 21.42 36.89
C LYS A 95 5.26 21.56 38.36
N LEU A 96 4.29 21.40 39.27
CA LEU A 96 4.50 21.48 40.72
C LEU A 96 5.52 20.43 41.19
N GLN A 97 5.40 19.20 40.73
CA GLN A 97 6.36 18.13 41.03
C GLN A 97 7.78 18.50 40.55
N GLY A 98 7.90 19.06 39.34
CA GLY A 98 9.17 19.55 38.80
C GLY A 98 9.77 20.70 39.62
N GLU A 99 8.93 21.65 40.06
CA GLU A 99 9.34 22.76 40.93
C GLU A 99 9.79 22.25 42.31
N PHE A 100 9.06 21.30 42.91
CA PHE A 100 9.45 20.69 44.18
C PHE A 100 10.75 19.91 44.07
N GLN A 101 10.96 19.14 43.00
CA GLN A 101 12.21 18.41 42.76
C GLN A 101 13.39 19.38 42.54
N LEU A 102 13.18 20.48 41.81
CA LEU A 102 14.19 21.52 41.65
C LEU A 102 14.51 22.20 42.99
N ARG A 103 13.47 22.54 43.76
CA ARG A 103 13.62 23.16 45.08
C ARG A 103 14.35 22.23 46.05
N LEU A 104 14.04 20.93 46.04
CA LEU A 104 14.73 19.93 46.84
C LEU A 104 16.23 19.88 46.49
N ARG A 105 16.60 19.84 45.20
CA ARG A 105 18.01 19.91 44.77
C ARG A 105 18.69 21.21 45.19
N GLN A 106 17.98 22.34 45.13
CA GLN A 106 18.53 23.63 45.59
C GLN A 106 18.78 23.61 47.11
N LEU A 107 17.85 23.05 47.89
CA LEU A 107 17.98 22.91 49.33
C LEU A 107 19.13 21.95 49.68
N GLU A 108 19.27 20.82 48.99
CA GLU A 108 20.39 19.88 49.13
C GLU A 108 21.73 20.55 48.79
N LYS A 109 21.79 21.29 47.68
CA LYS A 109 22.99 22.05 47.29
C LYS A 109 23.32 23.13 48.31
N SER A 110 22.32 23.83 48.84
CA SER A 110 22.50 24.86 49.88
C SER A 110 22.97 24.24 51.19
N LEU A 111 22.47 23.05 51.56
CA LEU A 111 22.92 22.29 52.72
C LEU A 111 24.38 21.86 52.56
N LEU A 112 24.75 21.34 51.40
CA LEU A 112 26.14 20.98 51.05
C LEU A 112 27.07 22.19 51.03
N GLN A 113 26.61 23.31 50.49
CA GLN A 113 27.36 24.56 50.45
C GLN A 113 27.58 25.10 51.87
N ALA A 114 26.52 25.12 52.70
CA ALA A 114 26.61 25.50 54.11
C ALA A 114 27.59 24.61 54.87
N LEU A 115 27.62 23.30 54.62
CA LEU A 115 28.59 22.37 55.22
C LEU A 115 30.04 22.59 54.74
N ASN A 116 30.23 22.96 53.47
CA ASN A 116 31.55 23.11 52.85
C ASN A 116 32.19 24.50 53.11
N GLU A 117 31.37 25.54 53.28
CA GLU A 117 31.84 26.90 53.61
C GLU A 117 32.30 27.02 55.08
N VAL A 118 32.01 26.03 55.93
CA VAL A 118 32.49 25.99 57.31
C VAL A 118 34.00 25.74 57.36
N LYS A 119 34.78 26.79 57.60
CA LYS A 119 36.21 26.68 57.97
C LYS A 119 36.36 26.74 59.49
N GLY A 120 35.97 25.68 60.19
CA GLY A 120 36.04 25.62 61.66
C GLY A 120 35.23 24.48 62.30
N ARG A 121 35.09 24.48 63.63
CA ARG A 121 34.23 23.53 64.36
C ARG A 121 32.76 23.91 64.17
N ILE A 122 32.01 23.03 63.51
CA ILE A 122 30.57 23.14 63.21
C ILE A 122 29.69 23.39 64.45
N LEU A 123 30.17 23.00 65.64
CA LEU A 123 29.44 23.13 66.91
C LEU A 123 29.52 24.52 67.54
N ASP A 124 30.38 25.42 67.04
CA ASP A 124 30.63 26.72 67.68
C ASP A 124 29.83 27.88 67.03
N ASP A 125 29.10 27.61 65.94
CA ASP A 125 28.33 28.63 65.20
C ASP A 125 26.82 28.32 65.19
N ASP A 126 26.11 28.94 66.13
CA ASP A 126 24.66 28.80 66.28
C ASP A 126 23.87 29.23 65.02
N THR A 127 24.44 30.10 64.17
CA THR A 127 23.80 30.54 62.92
C THR A 127 23.81 29.44 61.86
N ILE A 128 24.86 28.61 61.84
CA ILE A 128 24.98 27.45 60.96
C ILE A 128 24.03 26.34 61.42
N ILE A 129 23.92 26.12 62.74
CA ILE A 129 23.00 25.11 63.28
C ILE A 129 21.54 25.49 62.96
N THR A 130 21.16 26.75 63.12
CA THR A 130 19.80 27.21 62.78
C THR A 130 19.51 27.18 61.29
N THR A 131 20.46 27.54 60.42
CA THR A 131 20.29 27.40 58.97
C THR A 131 20.20 25.95 58.52
N LEU A 132 21.01 25.04 59.07
CA LEU A 132 20.92 23.60 58.81
C LEU A 132 19.57 23.02 59.26
N GLU A 133 19.06 23.43 60.42
CA GLU A 133 17.77 22.98 60.93
C GLU A 133 16.60 23.50 60.08
N ASN A 134 16.64 24.76 59.66
CA ASN A 134 15.64 25.35 58.77
C ASN A 134 15.65 24.70 57.39
N LEU A 135 16.83 24.49 56.79
CA LEU A 135 16.98 23.80 55.50
C LEU A 135 16.49 22.35 55.57
N LYS A 136 16.76 21.65 56.68
CA LYS A 136 16.28 20.28 56.90
C LYS A 136 14.76 20.23 57.07
N ARG A 137 14.16 21.21 57.75
CA ARG A 137 12.71 21.32 57.91
C ARG A 137 12.00 21.63 56.60
N GLU A 138 12.51 22.60 55.83
CA GLU A 138 12.00 22.90 54.49
C GLU A 138 12.11 21.70 53.55
N ALA A 139 13.25 20.99 53.56
CA ALA A 139 13.43 19.78 52.77
C ALA A 139 12.40 18.70 53.14
N ALA A 140 12.16 18.46 54.43
CA ALA A 140 11.17 17.49 54.89
C ALA A 140 9.73 17.87 54.48
N GLU A 141 9.37 19.16 54.50
CA GLU A 141 8.05 19.61 54.05
C GLU A 141 7.87 19.44 52.54
N VAL A 142 8.90 19.77 51.75
CA VAL A 142 8.89 19.58 50.29
C VAL A 142 8.78 18.09 49.97
N THR A 143 9.52 17.21 50.64
CA THR A 143 9.41 15.75 50.45
C THR A 143 8.00 15.24 50.73
N ARG A 144 7.36 15.71 51.80
CA ARG A 144 5.97 15.33 52.12
C ARG A 144 4.98 15.79 51.04
N LYS A 145 5.15 17.00 50.50
CA LYS A 145 4.31 17.51 49.40
C LYS A 145 4.53 16.75 48.10
N VAL A 146 5.75 16.28 47.83
CA VAL A 146 6.05 15.39 46.69
C VAL A 146 5.28 14.08 46.83
N GLU A 147 5.30 13.44 48.00
CA GLU A 147 4.55 12.20 48.24
C GLU A 147 3.02 12.38 48.11
N GLU A 148 2.46 13.48 48.62
CA GLU A 148 1.03 13.80 48.44
C GLU A 148 0.68 14.02 46.97
N THR A 149 1.55 14.70 46.21
CA THR A 149 1.38 14.94 44.77
C THR A 149 1.42 13.64 43.97
N ASP A 150 2.29 12.70 44.35
CA ASP A 150 2.40 11.40 43.69
C ASP A 150 1.11 10.56 43.82
N ILE A 151 0.41 10.64 44.96
CA ILE A 151 -0.88 9.95 45.16
C ILE A 151 -1.94 10.53 44.21
N VAL A 152 -2.06 11.86 44.13
CA VAL A 152 -3.02 12.52 43.23
C VAL A 152 -2.68 12.23 41.77
N MET A 153 -1.39 12.13 41.45
CA MET A 153 -0.92 11.75 40.11
C MET A 153 -1.36 10.34 39.75
N GLN A 154 -1.36 9.38 40.68
CA GLN A 154 -1.85 8.01 40.44
C GLN A 154 -3.35 7.97 40.13
N GLU A 155 -4.17 8.80 40.79
CA GLU A 155 -5.60 8.91 40.48
C GLU A 155 -5.83 9.45 39.06
N VAL A 156 -5.09 10.49 38.69
CA VAL A 156 -5.11 11.08 37.33
C VAL A 156 -4.61 10.10 36.28
N GLU A 157 -3.58 9.31 36.61
CA GLU A 157 -3.05 8.26 35.74
C GLU A 157 -4.08 7.15 35.52
N THR A 158 -4.86 6.80 36.53
CA THR A 158 -5.93 5.79 36.41
C THR A 158 -7.00 6.22 35.39
N VAL A 159 -7.36 7.51 35.36
CA VAL A 159 -8.27 8.05 34.33
C VAL A 159 -7.60 8.06 32.96
N SER A 160 -6.31 8.41 32.90
CA SER A 160 -5.52 8.41 31.66
C SER A 160 -5.38 7.01 31.04
N GLN A 161 -5.25 5.97 31.87
CA GLN A 161 -5.17 4.57 31.43
C GLN A 161 -6.39 4.09 30.65
N GLN A 162 -7.58 4.69 30.87
CA GLN A 162 -8.78 4.34 30.08
C GLN A 162 -8.63 4.69 28.59
N TYR A 163 -7.84 5.72 28.27
CA TYR A 163 -7.61 6.21 26.91
C TYR A 163 -6.32 5.66 26.28
N LEU A 164 -5.53 4.90 27.04
CA LEU A 164 -4.29 4.30 26.56
C LEU A 164 -4.52 3.31 25.41
N PRO A 165 -5.53 2.41 25.43
CA PRO A 165 -5.81 1.52 24.29
C PRO A 165 -6.09 2.27 22.98
N LEU A 166 -6.84 3.38 23.04
CA LEU A 166 -7.07 4.26 21.90
C LEU A 166 -5.75 4.85 21.39
N SER A 167 -4.90 5.34 22.29
CA SER A 167 -3.61 5.93 21.94
C SER A 167 -2.64 4.91 21.31
N THR A 168 -2.66 3.67 21.78
CA THR A 168 -1.94 2.54 21.18
C THR A 168 -2.48 2.20 19.80
N ALA A 169 -3.80 2.21 19.62
CA ALA A 169 -4.42 2.02 18.30
C ALA A 169 -4.05 3.17 17.34
N CYS A 170 -4.09 4.43 17.78
CA CYS A 170 -3.65 5.61 17.01
C CYS A 170 -2.22 5.44 16.50
N SER A 171 -1.29 5.07 17.39
CA SER A 171 0.09 4.78 17.02
C SER A 171 0.15 3.66 15.98
N SER A 172 -0.54 2.56 16.20
CA SER A 172 -0.52 1.41 15.29
C SER A 172 -1.05 1.76 13.90
N ILE A 173 -2.12 2.58 13.82
CA ILE A 173 -2.69 3.08 12.57
C ILE A 173 -1.66 3.95 11.82
N TYR A 174 -1.00 4.88 12.51
CA TYR A 174 0.03 5.74 11.90
C TYR A 174 1.21 4.93 11.35
N PHE A 175 1.78 4.01 12.13
CA PHE A 175 2.93 3.21 11.66
C PHE A 175 2.54 2.27 10.51
N THR A 176 1.30 1.78 10.50
CA THR A 176 0.77 1.04 9.34
C THR A 176 0.69 1.95 8.12
N MET A 177 0.17 3.17 8.28
CA MET A 177 0.07 4.17 7.22
C MET A 177 1.45 4.58 6.68
N GLU A 178 2.45 4.77 7.55
CA GLU A 178 3.84 5.06 7.18
C GLU A 178 4.49 3.91 6.40
N SER A 179 4.14 2.66 6.76
CA SER A 179 4.64 1.46 6.10
C SER A 179 3.99 1.19 4.74
N LEU A 180 2.83 1.80 4.43
CA LEU A 180 2.13 1.60 3.15
C LEU A 180 2.99 1.97 1.92
N LYS A 181 4.01 2.82 2.08
CA LYS A 181 4.99 3.13 1.03
C LYS A 181 5.68 1.89 0.45
N GLN A 182 5.75 0.80 1.22
CA GLN A 182 6.34 -0.47 0.80
C GLN A 182 5.39 -1.29 -0.07
N ILE A 183 4.08 -1.11 0.08
CA ILE A 183 3.08 -1.72 -0.82
C ILE A 183 3.13 -1.02 -2.18
N HIS A 184 3.10 0.31 -2.17
CA HIS A 184 3.18 1.12 -3.37
C HIS A 184 3.86 2.46 -3.09
N PHE A 185 4.77 2.88 -3.97
CA PHE A 185 5.59 4.07 -3.77
C PHE A 185 4.79 5.37 -3.60
N LEU A 186 3.57 5.42 -4.12
CA LEU A 186 2.65 6.57 -4.02
C LEU A 186 2.19 6.84 -2.58
N TYR A 187 2.09 5.80 -1.75
CA TYR A 187 1.44 5.86 -0.44
C TYR A 187 2.39 6.46 0.61
N GLN A 188 2.61 7.77 0.53
CA GLN A 188 3.48 8.52 1.43
C GLN A 188 2.63 9.45 2.29
N TYR A 189 2.53 9.14 3.58
CA TYR A 189 1.75 9.94 4.52
C TYR A 189 2.65 10.56 5.57
N SER A 190 2.33 11.79 5.98
CA SER A 190 3.01 12.49 7.07
C SER A 190 2.32 12.26 8.41
N LEU A 191 3.06 12.44 9.51
CA LEU A 191 2.44 12.51 10.84
C LEU A 191 1.37 13.61 10.89
N GLN A 192 1.59 14.74 10.22
CA GLN A 192 0.62 15.83 10.15
C GLN A 192 -0.69 15.40 9.49
N PHE A 193 -0.64 14.58 8.43
CA PHE A 193 -1.84 13.99 7.82
C PHE A 193 -2.63 13.16 8.84
N PHE A 194 -1.94 12.33 9.63
CA PHE A 194 -2.58 11.53 10.69
C PHE A 194 -3.16 12.39 11.82
N LEU A 195 -2.40 13.39 12.30
CA LEU A 195 -2.88 14.29 13.35
C LEU A 195 -4.08 15.12 12.88
N ASP A 196 -4.16 15.49 11.60
CA ASP A 196 -5.34 16.14 11.03
C ASP A 196 -6.57 15.20 10.99
N ILE A 197 -6.38 13.88 10.85
CA ILE A 197 -7.47 12.90 11.02
C ILE A 197 -7.92 12.91 12.47
N TYR A 198 -6.97 12.76 13.39
CA TYR A 198 -7.26 12.67 14.81
C TYR A 198 -7.97 13.92 15.33
N HIS A 199 -7.49 15.10 14.95
CA HIS A 199 -8.13 16.38 15.30
C HIS A 199 -9.57 16.46 14.77
N ASN A 200 -9.80 16.08 13.51
CA ASN A 200 -11.14 16.08 12.95
C ASN A 200 -12.08 15.11 13.69
N VAL A 201 -11.58 13.93 14.07
CA VAL A 201 -12.36 12.93 14.82
C VAL A 201 -12.70 13.43 16.23
N LEU A 202 -11.81 14.13 16.91
CA LEU A 202 -12.05 14.62 18.27
C LEU A 202 -13.00 15.82 18.32
N TYR A 203 -12.90 16.75 17.37
CA TYR A 203 -13.61 18.03 17.46
C TYR A 203 -14.82 18.15 16.51
N GLU A 204 -14.76 17.55 15.32
CA GLU A 204 -15.74 17.79 14.24
C GLU A 204 -16.74 16.65 14.04
N THR A 205 -16.61 15.55 14.78
CA THR A 205 -17.45 14.35 14.61
C THR A 205 -18.92 14.61 14.95
N PRO A 206 -19.86 14.46 13.97
CA PRO A 206 -21.28 14.67 14.22
C PRO A 206 -21.87 13.69 15.25
N ASN A 207 -21.35 12.45 15.27
CA ASN A 207 -21.82 11.35 16.12
C ASN A 207 -21.60 11.60 17.63
N LEU A 208 -20.76 12.58 18.00
CA LEU A 208 -20.49 12.94 19.38
C LEU A 208 -21.46 14.00 19.94
N LYS A 209 -22.28 14.63 19.08
CA LYS A 209 -23.22 15.68 19.48
C LYS A 209 -24.32 15.09 20.35
N GLY A 210 -24.43 15.56 21.60
CA GLY A 210 -25.49 15.15 22.55
C GLY A 210 -25.14 13.97 23.47
N ILE A 211 -23.94 13.40 23.37
CA ILE A 211 -23.51 12.29 24.24
C ILE A 211 -22.59 12.82 25.34
N THR A 212 -22.97 12.63 26.61
CA THR A 212 -22.25 13.14 27.79
C THR A 212 -21.41 12.09 28.52
N ALA A 213 -21.71 10.80 28.34
CA ALA A 213 -21.00 9.72 29.04
C ALA A 213 -19.64 9.40 28.39
N HIS A 214 -18.55 9.63 29.11
CA HIS A 214 -17.17 9.48 28.60
C HIS A 214 -16.83 8.09 28.04
N THR A 215 -17.32 7.02 28.67
CA THR A 215 -17.06 5.63 28.19
C THR A 215 -17.70 5.37 26.83
N HIS A 216 -18.91 5.90 26.59
CA HIS A 216 -19.59 5.77 25.30
C HIS A 216 -18.99 6.71 24.24
N ARG A 217 -18.56 7.92 24.64
CA ARG A 217 -17.83 8.83 23.74
C ARG A 217 -16.53 8.21 23.25
N LEU A 218 -15.77 7.58 24.14
CA LEU A 218 -14.52 6.90 23.81
C LEU A 218 -14.72 5.78 22.76
N SER A 219 -15.78 4.97 22.88
CA SER A 219 -16.04 3.91 21.90
C SER A 219 -16.44 4.47 20.53
N ILE A 220 -17.19 5.58 20.50
CA ILE A 220 -17.56 6.28 19.25
C ILE A 220 -16.32 6.92 18.60
N ILE A 221 -15.50 7.64 19.37
CA ILE A 221 -14.23 8.21 18.88
C ILE A 221 -13.36 7.12 18.29
N THR A 222 -13.24 5.98 18.98
CA THR A 222 -12.44 4.86 18.49
C THR A 222 -13.01 4.35 17.17
N LYS A 223 -14.32 4.13 17.06
CA LYS A 223 -14.95 3.67 15.82
C LYS A 223 -14.73 4.66 14.66
N ASP A 224 -14.99 5.94 14.90
CA ASP A 224 -14.92 6.98 13.88
C ASP A 224 -13.47 7.25 13.46
N LEU A 225 -12.49 7.08 14.36
CA LEU A 225 -11.07 7.15 14.02
C LEU A 225 -10.71 6.15 12.92
N PHE A 226 -11.11 4.88 13.08
CA PHE A 226 -10.82 3.85 12.07
C PHE A 226 -11.51 4.17 10.74
N GLN A 227 -12.76 4.65 10.78
CA GLN A 227 -13.52 4.97 9.57
C GLN A 227 -12.96 6.19 8.84
N VAL A 228 -12.68 7.29 9.53
CA VAL A 228 -12.11 8.50 8.92
C VAL A 228 -10.68 8.24 8.43
N ALA A 229 -9.88 7.48 9.18
CA ALA A 229 -8.55 7.07 8.72
C ALA A 229 -8.62 6.24 7.44
N PHE A 230 -9.53 5.25 7.37
CA PHE A 230 -9.75 4.49 6.15
C PHE A 230 -10.18 5.37 4.98
N ASN A 231 -11.20 6.21 5.17
CA ASN A 231 -11.72 7.08 4.12
C ASN A 231 -10.64 8.01 3.55
N ARG A 232 -9.86 8.68 4.41
CA ARG A 232 -8.83 9.62 3.95
C ARG A 232 -7.67 8.93 3.24
N VAL A 233 -7.27 7.75 3.70
CA VAL A 233 -6.19 6.97 3.07
C VAL A 233 -6.67 6.33 1.77
N ALA A 234 -7.86 5.73 1.75
CA ALA A 234 -8.41 5.03 0.60
C ALA A 234 -8.63 5.95 -0.62
N ARG A 235 -8.98 7.23 -0.40
CA ARG A 235 -9.04 8.25 -1.47
C ARG A 235 -7.72 8.40 -2.23
N GLY A 236 -6.58 8.18 -1.56
CA GLY A 236 -5.23 8.26 -2.14
C GLY A 236 -4.63 6.90 -2.52
N MET A 237 -5.43 5.83 -2.51
CA MET A 237 -4.98 4.46 -2.81
C MET A 237 -5.62 3.91 -4.07
N LEU A 238 -4.90 3.02 -4.77
CA LEU A 238 -5.46 2.19 -5.83
C LEU A 238 -6.49 1.21 -5.23
N HIS A 239 -7.57 0.94 -5.98
CA HIS A 239 -8.69 0.10 -5.55
C HIS A 239 -8.25 -1.31 -5.11
N GLN A 240 -7.27 -1.89 -5.82
CA GLN A 240 -6.70 -3.20 -5.50
C GLN A 240 -6.06 -3.29 -4.09
N ASP A 241 -5.68 -2.15 -3.50
CA ASP A 241 -4.99 -2.09 -2.20
C ASP A 241 -5.93 -1.71 -1.05
N HIS A 242 -7.16 -1.25 -1.33
CA HIS A 242 -8.13 -0.81 -0.32
C HIS A 242 -8.43 -1.92 0.70
N ILE A 243 -8.75 -3.12 0.22
CA ILE A 243 -9.04 -4.26 1.09
C ILE A 243 -7.83 -4.69 1.92
N THR A 244 -6.62 -4.56 1.37
CA THR A 244 -5.38 -4.87 2.11
C THR A 244 -5.24 -3.95 3.31
N PHE A 245 -5.46 -2.65 3.13
CA PHE A 245 -5.42 -1.69 4.24
C PHE A 245 -6.56 -1.90 5.24
N ALA A 246 -7.77 -2.21 4.77
CA ALA A 246 -8.89 -2.53 5.65
C ALA A 246 -8.61 -3.77 6.52
N MET A 247 -7.98 -4.81 5.96
CA MET A 247 -7.55 -6.00 6.69
C MET A 247 -6.51 -5.68 7.77
N LEU A 248 -5.57 -4.77 7.49
CA LEU A 248 -4.57 -4.32 8.47
C LEU A 248 -5.24 -3.55 9.61
N LEU A 249 -6.14 -2.62 9.30
CA LEU A 249 -6.94 -1.91 10.30
C LEU A 249 -7.79 -2.86 11.15
N ALA A 250 -8.42 -3.86 10.52
CA ALA A 250 -9.18 -4.89 11.22
C ALA A 250 -8.30 -5.63 12.23
N ARG A 251 -7.09 -6.05 11.82
CA ARG A 251 -6.11 -6.70 12.70
C ARG A 251 -5.67 -5.80 13.87
N ILE A 252 -5.46 -4.50 13.64
CA ILE A 252 -5.13 -3.54 14.71
C ILE A 252 -6.28 -3.44 15.71
N LYS A 253 -7.53 -3.36 15.22
CA LYS A 253 -8.72 -3.31 16.08
C LYS A 253 -8.82 -4.54 16.98
N LEU A 254 -8.52 -5.73 16.45
CA LEU A 254 -8.52 -6.97 17.23
C LEU A 254 -7.55 -6.92 18.40
N LYS A 255 -6.31 -6.47 18.18
CA LYS A 255 -5.30 -6.31 19.24
C LYS A 255 -5.77 -5.38 20.36
N GLY A 256 -6.61 -4.39 20.05
CA GLY A 256 -7.17 -3.44 21.03
C GLY A 256 -8.49 -3.89 21.68
N THR A 257 -9.09 -5.01 21.26
CA THR A 257 -10.40 -5.43 21.75
C THR A 257 -10.27 -6.30 23.01
N ILE A 258 -10.87 -5.84 24.12
CA ILE A 258 -10.83 -6.55 25.40
C ILE A 258 -11.72 -7.80 25.31
N GLY A 259 -11.18 -8.96 25.67
CA GLY A 259 -11.92 -10.23 25.74
C GLY A 259 -11.93 -11.05 24.44
N GLU A 260 -11.34 -10.53 23.36
CA GLU A 260 -11.14 -11.27 22.11
C GLU A 260 -9.69 -11.82 22.04
N PRO A 261 -9.49 -13.09 21.66
CA PRO A 261 -8.16 -13.60 21.35
C PRO A 261 -7.55 -12.89 20.13
N THR A 262 -6.23 -12.73 20.09
CA THR A 262 -5.55 -12.07 18.96
C THR A 262 -5.48 -12.94 17.68
N TYR A 263 -5.62 -14.26 17.83
CA TYR A 263 -5.50 -15.25 16.74
C TYR A 263 -4.17 -15.16 15.97
N ASP A 264 -3.06 -14.89 16.68
CA ASP A 264 -1.74 -14.67 16.04
C ASP A 264 -1.25 -15.89 15.27
N ALA A 265 -1.53 -17.11 15.74
CA ALA A 265 -1.14 -18.35 15.06
C ALA A 265 -1.92 -18.55 13.76
N GLU A 266 -3.23 -18.26 13.77
CA GLU A 266 -4.11 -18.30 12.62
C GLU A 266 -3.70 -17.26 11.58
N PHE A 267 -3.40 -16.03 11.98
CA PHE A 267 -2.89 -14.99 11.09
C PHE A 267 -1.52 -15.34 10.51
N GLN A 268 -0.63 -15.93 11.32
CA GLN A 268 0.67 -16.39 10.82
C GLN A 268 0.51 -17.50 9.78
N HIS A 269 -0.41 -18.43 9.99
CA HIS A 269 -0.74 -19.46 9.01
C HIS A 269 -1.39 -18.85 7.76
N PHE A 270 -2.29 -17.88 7.91
CA PHE A 270 -2.89 -17.18 6.79
C PHE A 270 -1.85 -16.52 5.87
N LEU A 271 -0.82 -15.89 6.47
CA LEU A 271 0.19 -15.15 5.71
C LEU A 271 1.32 -16.06 5.19
N ARG A 272 1.72 -17.08 5.97
CA ARG A 272 2.93 -17.89 5.71
C ARG A 272 2.66 -19.38 5.59
N GLY A 273 1.40 -19.81 5.62
CA GLY A 273 1.01 -21.22 5.61
C GLY A 273 1.58 -22.00 4.44
N LYS A 274 1.75 -21.37 3.27
CA LYS A 274 2.37 -22.00 2.08
C LYS A 274 3.84 -22.42 2.29
N GLU A 275 4.57 -21.82 3.24
CA GLU A 275 5.95 -22.19 3.57
C GLU A 275 6.05 -23.52 4.34
N ILE A 276 4.95 -24.01 4.91
CA ILE A 276 4.97 -25.23 5.71
C ILE A 276 5.29 -26.42 4.80
N VAL A 277 6.46 -27.02 5.02
CA VAL A 277 6.96 -28.15 4.25
C VAL A 277 6.25 -29.43 4.69
N LEU A 278 5.49 -30.03 3.77
CA LEU A 278 4.85 -31.33 3.97
C LEU A 278 5.87 -32.48 3.75
N SER A 279 6.90 -32.54 4.59
CA SER A 279 7.89 -33.61 4.51
C SER A 279 7.34 -34.91 5.11
N ASN A 280 7.37 -36.01 4.37
CA ASN A 280 6.98 -37.37 4.80
C ASN A 280 5.51 -37.58 5.17
N THR A 281 4.59 -36.69 4.77
CA THR A 281 3.15 -36.87 5.02
C THR A 281 2.47 -37.58 3.86
N ILE A 282 1.81 -38.71 4.11
CA ILE A 282 1.00 -39.40 3.11
C ILE A 282 -0.21 -38.53 2.80
N LEU A 283 -0.28 -37.99 1.57
CA LEU A 283 -1.40 -37.17 1.14
C LEU A 283 -2.67 -38.04 1.03
N PRO A 284 -3.75 -37.70 1.76
CA PRO A 284 -4.99 -38.44 1.68
C PRO A 284 -5.63 -38.22 0.31
N LYS A 285 -6.03 -39.30 -0.37
CA LYS A 285 -6.90 -39.20 -1.55
C LYS A 285 -8.33 -38.96 -1.07
N ILE A 286 -8.82 -37.74 -1.32
CA ILE A 286 -10.20 -37.35 -1.06
C ILE A 286 -10.85 -37.05 -2.41
N SER A 287 -11.96 -37.72 -2.70
CA SER A 287 -12.72 -37.50 -3.94
C SER A 287 -13.22 -36.06 -4.02
N GLY A 288 -13.05 -35.41 -5.18
CA GLY A 288 -13.50 -34.03 -5.42
C GLY A 288 -12.45 -32.94 -5.13
N LEU A 289 -11.38 -33.25 -4.41
CA LEU A 289 -10.29 -32.30 -4.16
C LEU A 289 -9.14 -32.46 -5.16
N THR A 290 -8.58 -31.33 -5.59
CA THR A 290 -7.34 -31.27 -6.37
C THR A 290 -6.11 -31.47 -5.47
N LEU A 291 -4.96 -31.80 -6.07
CA LEU A 291 -3.71 -31.96 -5.33
C LEU A 291 -3.35 -30.69 -4.54
N GLU A 292 -3.50 -29.52 -5.14
CA GLU A 292 -3.24 -28.23 -4.50
C GLU A 292 -4.12 -28.01 -3.24
N GLN A 293 -5.41 -28.32 -3.35
CA GLN A 293 -6.35 -28.20 -2.22
C GLN A 293 -6.05 -29.22 -1.12
N VAL A 294 -5.64 -30.44 -1.46
CA VAL A 294 -5.24 -31.46 -0.48
C VAL A 294 -3.98 -31.00 0.27
N GLU A 295 -2.99 -30.44 -0.43
CA GLU A 295 -1.81 -29.88 0.24
C GLU A 295 -2.16 -28.71 1.16
N ALA A 296 -3.01 -27.78 0.71
CA ALA A 296 -3.45 -26.66 1.53
C ALA A 296 -4.21 -27.13 2.79
N MET A 297 -5.10 -28.12 2.64
CA MET A 297 -5.79 -28.77 3.76
C MET A 297 -4.80 -29.38 4.77
N MET A 298 -3.77 -30.09 4.29
CA MET A 298 -2.78 -30.69 5.18
C MET A 298 -1.99 -29.63 5.95
N ARG A 299 -1.60 -28.53 5.30
CA ARG A 299 -0.95 -27.41 5.99
C ARG A 299 -1.89 -26.79 7.03
N LEU A 300 -3.17 -26.61 6.69
CA LEU A 300 -4.17 -26.06 7.61
C LEU A 300 -4.39 -26.97 8.83
N SER A 301 -4.34 -28.29 8.67
CA SER A 301 -4.49 -29.27 9.76
C SER A 301 -3.38 -29.21 10.82
N CYS A 302 -2.28 -28.50 10.57
CA CYS A 302 -1.25 -28.23 11.56
C CYS A 302 -1.71 -27.27 12.67
N LEU A 303 -2.77 -26.48 12.43
CA LEU A 303 -3.38 -25.65 13.46
C LEU A 303 -4.22 -26.50 14.41
N SER A 304 -4.17 -26.19 15.71
CA SER A 304 -4.96 -26.88 16.75
C SER A 304 -6.45 -26.89 16.43
N SER A 305 -6.99 -25.77 15.97
CA SER A 305 -8.40 -25.59 15.59
C SER A 305 -8.82 -26.46 14.40
N PHE A 306 -7.89 -26.97 13.59
CA PHE A 306 -8.17 -27.75 12.37
C PHE A 306 -7.55 -29.16 12.40
N ASN A 307 -7.15 -29.66 13.57
CA ASN A 307 -6.53 -30.99 13.72
C ASN A 307 -7.35 -32.15 13.13
N ASN A 308 -8.68 -32.06 13.16
CA ASN A 308 -9.63 -33.06 12.67
C ASN A 308 -10.21 -32.74 11.28
N LEU A 309 -9.63 -31.79 10.54
CA LEU A 309 -10.18 -31.32 9.27
C LEU A 309 -10.38 -32.45 8.24
N VAL A 310 -9.42 -33.37 8.15
CA VAL A 310 -9.44 -34.49 7.18
C VAL A 310 -10.60 -35.45 7.44
N SER A 311 -10.88 -35.76 8.72
CA SER A 311 -12.00 -36.64 9.07
C SER A 311 -13.34 -35.95 8.85
N LYS A 312 -13.43 -34.66 9.20
CA LYS A 312 -14.65 -33.85 9.07
C LYS A 312 -15.10 -33.68 7.61
N ILE A 313 -14.14 -33.47 6.69
CA ILE A 313 -14.42 -33.40 5.24
C ILE A 313 -14.91 -34.74 4.69
N LYS A 314 -14.30 -35.86 5.13
CA LYS A 314 -14.73 -37.20 4.70
C LYS A 314 -16.13 -37.57 5.19
N SER A 315 -16.60 -36.97 6.28
CA SER A 315 -17.94 -37.19 6.83
C SER A 315 -19.01 -36.22 6.29
N ASP A 316 -18.60 -35.13 5.64
CA ASP A 316 -19.51 -34.08 5.16
C ASP A 316 -19.83 -34.27 3.67
N ASP A 317 -20.96 -34.93 3.39
CA ASP A 317 -21.44 -35.18 2.03
C ASP A 317 -21.80 -33.88 1.26
N GLN A 318 -21.99 -32.75 1.97
CA GLN A 318 -22.33 -31.46 1.35
C GLN A 318 -21.08 -30.62 1.00
N PHE A 319 -19.90 -31.04 1.44
CA PHE A 319 -18.67 -30.29 1.22
C PHE A 319 -18.35 -30.08 -0.27
N CYS A 320 -18.59 -31.09 -1.11
CA CYS A 320 -18.40 -30.97 -2.56
C CYS A 320 -19.38 -29.97 -3.18
N ILE A 321 -20.62 -29.89 -2.67
CA ILE A 321 -21.62 -28.90 -3.12
C ILE A 321 -21.14 -27.48 -2.79
N TRP A 322 -20.60 -27.30 -1.59
CA TRP A 322 -19.99 -26.02 -1.21
C TRP A 322 -18.79 -25.67 -2.09
N LEU A 323 -17.94 -26.64 -2.42
CA LEU A 323 -16.77 -26.46 -3.28
C LEU A 323 -17.17 -25.98 -4.69
N ASP A 324 -18.25 -26.52 -5.24
CA ASP A 324 -18.79 -26.17 -6.57
C ASP A 324 -19.67 -24.91 -6.57
N SER A 325 -20.02 -24.38 -5.40
CA SER A 325 -20.86 -23.18 -5.26
C SER A 325 -20.25 -21.97 -5.98
N SER A 326 -21.10 -21.10 -6.55
CA SER A 326 -20.62 -19.86 -7.16
C SER A 326 -20.11 -18.86 -6.11
N SER A 327 -20.72 -18.85 -4.91
CA SER A 327 -20.45 -17.90 -3.81
C SER A 327 -20.24 -18.64 -2.47
N PRO A 328 -19.22 -19.51 -2.37
CA PRO A 328 -18.94 -20.32 -1.17
C PRO A 328 -18.72 -19.47 0.10
N GLU A 329 -18.31 -18.22 -0.05
CA GLU A 329 -18.08 -17.27 1.04
C GLU A 329 -19.34 -17.02 1.90
N GLN A 330 -20.54 -17.14 1.33
CA GLN A 330 -21.78 -16.90 2.07
C GLN A 330 -22.20 -18.06 2.96
N THR A 331 -21.77 -19.29 2.64
CA THR A 331 -22.24 -20.52 3.29
C THR A 331 -21.08 -21.45 3.65
N VAL A 332 -20.06 -20.91 4.32
CA VAL A 332 -18.85 -21.68 4.69
C VAL A 332 -19.19 -22.77 5.73
N PRO A 333 -18.87 -24.05 5.47
CA PRO A 333 -19.16 -25.14 6.39
C PRO A 333 -18.31 -25.04 7.66
N HIS A 334 -18.88 -25.51 8.78
CA HIS A 334 -18.24 -25.44 10.08
C HIS A 334 -17.25 -26.60 10.29
N LEU A 335 -16.00 -26.42 9.84
CA LEU A 335 -14.99 -27.48 9.80
C LEU A 335 -13.88 -27.41 10.87
N TRP A 336 -13.94 -26.44 11.79
CA TRP A 336 -12.98 -26.34 12.91
C TRP A 336 -13.49 -27.05 14.18
N THR A 337 -12.58 -27.32 15.11
CA THR A 337 -12.88 -27.83 16.45
C THR A 337 -12.94 -26.66 17.43
N GLU A 338 -13.91 -26.64 18.33
CA GLU A 338 -14.07 -25.59 19.34
C GLU A 338 -13.79 -26.13 20.73
N ASP A 339 -12.71 -25.68 21.38
CA ASP A 339 -12.50 -25.91 22.83
C ASP A 339 -13.32 -24.92 23.68
N LYS A 340 -13.62 -23.74 23.11
CA LYS A 340 -14.52 -22.69 23.62
C LYS A 340 -15.34 -22.15 22.45
N THR A 341 -16.57 -21.70 22.70
CA THR A 341 -17.44 -21.10 21.67
C THR A 341 -16.73 -19.97 20.95
N ALA A 342 -16.45 -20.12 19.65
CA ALA A 342 -15.72 -19.13 18.88
C ALA A 342 -16.57 -17.85 18.74
N THR A 343 -15.94 -16.70 18.96
CA THR A 343 -16.57 -15.39 18.77
C THR A 343 -16.92 -15.18 17.29
N PRO A 344 -17.84 -14.28 16.94
CA PRO A 344 -18.18 -14.00 15.54
C PRO A 344 -16.95 -13.65 14.68
N ILE A 345 -15.98 -12.96 15.30
CA ILE A 345 -14.69 -12.63 14.69
C ILE A 345 -13.84 -13.89 14.50
N GLY A 346 -13.68 -14.71 15.55
CA GLY A 346 -12.94 -15.97 15.45
C GLY A 346 -13.51 -16.91 14.38
N GLN A 347 -14.84 -17.01 14.29
CA GLN A 347 -15.51 -17.76 13.23
C GLN A 347 -15.20 -17.18 11.84
N ALA A 348 -15.19 -15.86 11.67
CA ALA A 348 -14.82 -15.22 10.41
C ALA A 348 -13.36 -15.50 10.02
N ILE A 349 -12.42 -15.53 10.98
CA ILE A 349 -11.01 -15.91 10.73
C ILE A 349 -10.91 -17.37 10.30
N HIS A 350 -11.63 -18.28 10.97
CA HIS A 350 -11.64 -19.69 10.58
C HIS A 350 -12.24 -19.90 9.19
N ARG A 351 -13.31 -19.15 8.84
CA ARG A 351 -13.89 -19.15 7.49
C ARG A 351 -12.91 -18.63 6.43
N LEU A 352 -12.16 -17.57 6.76
CA LEU A 352 -11.11 -17.00 5.92
C LEU A 352 -10.03 -18.04 5.59
N LEU A 353 -9.57 -18.81 6.59
CA LEU A 353 -8.60 -19.89 6.40
C LEU A 353 -9.13 -21.03 5.53
N LEU A 354 -10.40 -21.42 5.71
CA LEU A 354 -11.03 -22.45 4.86
C LEU A 354 -11.16 -21.99 3.40
N ILE A 355 -11.58 -20.75 3.17
CA ILE A 355 -11.66 -20.17 1.83
C ILE A 355 -10.27 -20.11 1.20
N GLN A 356 -9.24 -19.70 1.94
CA GLN A 356 -7.87 -19.67 1.44
C GLN A 356 -7.39 -21.06 0.98
N ALA A 357 -7.74 -22.12 1.72
CA ALA A 357 -7.31 -23.48 1.41
C ALA A 357 -8.06 -24.10 0.23
N PHE A 358 -9.38 -23.87 0.12
CA PHE A 358 -10.23 -24.60 -0.83
C PHE A 358 -10.74 -23.76 -2.00
N ARG A 359 -10.98 -22.46 -1.80
CA ARG A 359 -11.58 -21.54 -2.77
C ARG A 359 -10.81 -20.20 -2.81
N PRO A 360 -9.53 -20.21 -3.22
CA PRO A 360 -8.69 -19.02 -3.22
C PRO A 360 -9.21 -17.89 -4.12
N ASP A 361 -10.07 -18.20 -5.09
CA ASP A 361 -10.78 -17.23 -5.94
C ASP A 361 -11.77 -16.35 -5.16
N ARG A 362 -12.20 -16.76 -3.96
CA ARG A 362 -13.15 -16.02 -3.11
C ARG A 362 -12.51 -15.36 -1.90
N LEU A 363 -11.18 -15.32 -1.89
CA LEU A 363 -10.42 -14.77 -0.77
C LEU A 363 -10.74 -13.30 -0.49
N LEU A 364 -10.87 -12.47 -1.54
CA LEU A 364 -11.21 -11.06 -1.38
C LEU A 364 -12.62 -10.87 -0.80
N ALA A 365 -13.61 -11.62 -1.30
CA ALA A 365 -14.99 -11.54 -0.79
C ALA A 365 -15.08 -11.96 0.69
N MET A 366 -14.34 -13.01 1.07
CA MET A 366 -14.25 -13.43 2.47
C MET A 366 -13.49 -12.42 3.35
N ALA A 367 -12.43 -11.79 2.83
CA ALA A 367 -11.75 -10.69 3.51
C ALA A 367 -12.70 -9.50 3.73
N HIS A 368 -13.52 -9.15 2.73
CA HIS A 368 -14.58 -8.14 2.88
C HIS A 368 -15.55 -8.50 4.00
N GLN A 369 -16.06 -9.74 4.04
CA GLN A 369 -16.94 -10.18 5.12
C GLN A 369 -16.27 -10.12 6.49
N PHE A 370 -15.00 -10.52 6.62
CA PHE A 370 -14.25 -10.41 7.87
C PHE A 370 -14.08 -8.95 8.31
N VAL A 371 -13.79 -8.03 7.38
CA VAL A 371 -13.74 -6.60 7.67
C VAL A 371 -15.12 -6.11 8.13
N SER A 372 -16.19 -6.53 7.47
CA SER A 372 -17.56 -6.15 7.84
C SER A 372 -17.97 -6.65 9.22
N THR A 373 -17.61 -7.88 9.59
CA THR A 373 -17.91 -8.43 10.94
C THR A 373 -17.10 -7.73 12.02
N ASN A 374 -15.86 -7.33 11.72
CA ASN A 374 -14.98 -6.72 12.70
C ASN A 374 -15.19 -5.19 12.83
N LEU A 375 -15.18 -4.45 11.71
CA LEU A 375 -15.22 -2.97 11.67
C LEU A 375 -16.63 -2.41 11.36
N GLY A 376 -17.52 -3.21 10.77
CA GLY A 376 -18.90 -2.85 10.44
C GLY A 376 -19.20 -2.95 8.94
N GLU A 377 -20.45 -3.27 8.59
CA GLU A 377 -20.88 -3.57 7.21
C GLU A 377 -20.59 -2.45 6.21
N ASN A 378 -20.79 -1.18 6.62
CA ASN A 378 -20.63 -0.02 5.75
C ASN A 378 -19.22 0.58 5.78
N PHE A 379 -18.22 -0.11 6.34
CA PHE A 379 -16.89 0.45 6.54
C PHE A 379 -16.20 0.84 5.22
N MET A 380 -16.35 0.02 4.18
CA MET A 380 -15.72 0.26 2.87
C MET A 380 -16.67 0.84 1.81
N SER A 381 -17.98 0.82 2.05
CA SER A 381 -19.00 1.24 1.08
C SER A 381 -18.92 2.72 0.68
N ILE A 382 -18.27 3.56 1.50
CA ILE A 382 -18.05 4.97 1.17
C ILE A 382 -17.19 5.13 -0.09
N MET A 383 -16.28 4.18 -0.37
CA MET A 383 -15.45 4.22 -1.57
C MET A 383 -16.19 3.81 -2.84
N GLU A 384 -17.38 3.20 -2.72
CA GLU A 384 -18.26 2.93 -3.86
C GLU A 384 -19.08 4.16 -4.26
N GLN A 385 -19.16 5.16 -3.37
CA GLN A 385 -19.85 6.42 -3.61
C GLN A 385 -18.94 7.41 -4.35
N PRO A 386 -19.50 8.33 -5.16
CA PRO A 386 -18.71 9.37 -5.80
C PRO A 386 -18.04 10.26 -4.75
N LEU A 387 -16.83 10.71 -5.06
CA LEU A 387 -16.02 11.51 -4.17
C LEU A 387 -16.60 12.92 -4.06
N ASP A 388 -17.06 13.32 -2.88
CA ASP A 388 -17.54 14.68 -2.60
C ASP A 388 -16.37 15.65 -2.49
N LEU A 389 -15.81 16.01 -3.65
CA LEU A 389 -14.63 16.87 -3.74
C LEU A 389 -14.90 18.27 -3.18
N THR A 390 -16.14 18.75 -3.29
CA THR A 390 -16.59 20.03 -2.74
C THR A 390 -16.38 20.09 -1.23
N HIS A 391 -17.00 19.16 -0.50
CA HIS A 391 -16.87 19.10 0.96
C HIS A 391 -15.41 18.94 1.38
N ILE A 392 -14.65 18.10 0.68
CA ILE A 392 -13.26 17.79 1.01
C ILE A 392 -12.36 19.02 0.86
N VAL A 393 -12.46 19.73 -0.26
CA VAL A 393 -11.64 20.92 -0.54
C VAL A 393 -11.96 22.04 0.45
N ASP A 394 -13.21 22.17 0.88
CA ASP A 394 -13.62 23.20 1.82
C ASP A 394 -13.22 22.90 3.27
N THR A 395 -13.38 21.64 3.71
CA THR A 395 -13.27 21.28 5.14
C THR A 395 -11.99 20.53 5.52
N GLU A 396 -11.44 19.71 4.61
CA GLU A 396 -10.37 18.77 4.95
C GLU A 396 -8.97 19.22 4.47
N VAL A 397 -8.90 20.04 3.42
CA VAL A 397 -7.64 20.47 2.80
C VAL A 397 -7.24 21.87 3.24
N LYS A 398 -6.04 22.00 3.83
CA LYS A 398 -5.46 23.30 4.20
C LYS A 398 -4.98 24.06 2.95
N PRO A 399 -5.02 25.40 2.92
CA PRO A 399 -4.66 26.18 1.74
C PRO A 399 -3.17 26.05 1.34
N ASN A 400 -2.28 25.75 2.29
CA ASN A 400 -0.86 25.49 2.03
C ASN A 400 -0.56 24.01 1.71
N THR A 401 -1.58 23.16 1.64
CA THR A 401 -1.47 21.75 1.29
C THR A 401 -2.01 21.56 -0.13
N PRO A 402 -1.20 21.08 -1.09
CA PRO A 402 -1.64 20.92 -2.47
C PRO A 402 -2.57 19.70 -2.60
N VAL A 403 -3.56 19.80 -3.47
CA VAL A 403 -4.44 18.71 -3.88
C VAL A 403 -3.77 17.96 -5.04
N LEU A 404 -3.27 16.77 -4.77
CA LEU A 404 -2.57 15.93 -5.74
C LEU A 404 -3.58 14.97 -6.38
N MET A 405 -3.85 15.16 -7.67
CA MET A 405 -4.76 14.32 -8.43
C MET A 405 -3.94 13.36 -9.28
N CYS A 406 -3.73 12.18 -8.72
CA CYS A 406 -2.95 11.11 -9.31
C CYS A 406 -3.88 10.19 -10.10
N SER A 407 -3.61 9.98 -11.38
CA SER A 407 -4.39 9.08 -12.22
C SER A 407 -3.52 7.94 -12.75
N VAL A 408 -4.16 6.80 -13.04
CA VAL A 408 -3.51 5.77 -13.84
C VAL A 408 -3.25 6.30 -15.27
N PRO A 409 -2.21 5.80 -15.96
CA PRO A 409 -1.91 6.24 -17.32
C PRO A 409 -3.14 6.18 -18.24
N GLY A 410 -3.35 7.25 -19.02
CA GLY A 410 -4.48 7.37 -19.94
C GLY A 410 -5.79 7.87 -19.31
N TYR A 411 -5.83 8.18 -18.01
CA TYR A 411 -6.93 8.92 -17.37
C TYR A 411 -6.45 10.30 -16.93
N ASP A 412 -7.26 11.35 -17.14
CA ASP A 412 -6.96 12.72 -16.68
C ASP A 412 -8.07 13.20 -15.75
N ALA A 413 -7.67 13.62 -14.54
CA ALA A 413 -8.60 14.12 -13.53
C ALA A 413 -8.86 15.64 -13.62
N SER A 414 -8.29 16.33 -14.62
CA SER A 414 -8.41 17.79 -14.73
C SER A 414 -9.85 18.30 -14.89
N GLY A 415 -10.72 17.53 -15.56
CA GLY A 415 -12.14 17.89 -15.72
C GLY A 415 -12.88 18.03 -14.40
N HIS A 416 -12.60 17.16 -13.41
CA HIS A 416 -13.23 17.23 -12.08
C HIS A 416 -12.95 18.54 -11.36
N VAL A 417 -11.79 19.16 -11.60
CA VAL A 417 -11.44 20.46 -10.99
C VAL A 417 -12.17 21.60 -11.69
N GLU A 418 -12.30 21.52 -13.01
CA GLU A 418 -13.02 22.52 -13.80
C GLU A 418 -14.52 22.51 -13.45
N ASP A 419 -15.11 21.32 -13.31
CA ASP A 419 -16.49 21.13 -12.84
C ASP A 419 -16.68 21.67 -11.42
N LEU A 420 -15.77 21.35 -10.49
CA LEU A 420 -15.81 21.86 -9.13
C LEU A 420 -15.72 23.39 -9.07
N ALA A 421 -14.83 23.99 -9.87
CA ALA A 421 -14.67 25.43 -9.92
C ALA A 421 -15.92 26.12 -10.48
N ALA A 422 -16.58 25.51 -11.47
CA ALA A 422 -17.85 25.98 -11.99
C ALA A 422 -18.98 25.89 -10.94
N GLU A 423 -19.08 24.77 -10.21
CA GLU A 423 -20.07 24.56 -9.16
C GLU A 423 -19.93 25.59 -8.02
N GLN A 424 -18.70 25.82 -7.57
CA GLN A 424 -18.38 26.78 -6.49
C GLN A 424 -18.32 28.23 -6.98
N ASN A 425 -18.47 28.48 -8.28
CA ASN A 425 -18.26 29.80 -8.91
C ASN A 425 -16.89 30.42 -8.56
N THR A 426 -15.85 29.59 -8.43
CA THR A 426 -14.49 30.02 -8.10
C THR A 426 -13.64 30.21 -9.36
N GLN A 427 -12.83 31.26 -9.39
CA GLN A 427 -11.91 31.49 -10.49
C GLN A 427 -10.69 30.56 -10.39
N ILE A 428 -10.47 29.78 -11.44
CA ILE A 428 -9.36 28.84 -11.59
C ILE A 428 -8.43 29.27 -12.73
N THR A 429 -7.12 29.23 -12.49
CA THR A 429 -6.10 29.40 -13.53
C THR A 429 -5.50 28.04 -13.88
N SER A 430 -5.73 27.57 -15.10
CA SER A 430 -5.21 26.29 -15.58
C SER A 430 -3.94 26.45 -16.42
N ILE A 431 -2.88 25.72 -16.07
CA ILE A 431 -1.56 25.80 -16.73
C ILE A 431 -1.01 24.40 -16.95
N ALA A 432 -0.55 24.09 -18.16
CA ALA A 432 0.16 22.85 -18.45
C ALA A 432 1.67 23.00 -18.17
N ILE A 433 2.25 22.08 -17.41
CA ILE A 433 3.68 22.04 -17.13
C ILE A 433 4.41 21.21 -18.20
N GLY A 434 5.63 21.62 -18.54
CA GLY A 434 6.46 20.95 -19.56
C GLY A 434 7.25 21.90 -20.46
N SER A 435 6.99 23.21 -20.39
CA SER A 435 7.71 24.24 -21.13
C SER A 435 8.30 25.32 -20.22
N ALA A 436 9.34 26.01 -20.69
CA ALA A 436 9.96 27.14 -19.98
C ALA A 436 8.95 28.26 -19.67
N GLU A 437 8.00 28.49 -20.56
CA GLU A 437 6.92 29.44 -20.35
C GLU A 437 5.94 28.97 -19.25
N GLY A 438 5.56 27.70 -19.28
CA GLY A 438 4.66 27.09 -18.28
C GLY A 438 5.18 27.23 -16.85
N PHE A 439 6.49 27.04 -16.62
CA PHE A 439 7.10 27.25 -15.30
C PHE A 439 6.95 28.69 -14.81
N ASN A 440 7.28 29.67 -15.67
CA ASN A 440 7.18 31.09 -15.33
C ASN A 440 5.72 31.54 -15.08
N GLN A 441 4.78 31.05 -15.89
CA GLN A 441 3.36 31.33 -15.71
C GLN A 441 2.84 30.71 -14.40
N ALA A 442 3.21 29.47 -14.10
CA ALA A 442 2.82 28.80 -12.86
C ALA A 442 3.27 29.56 -11.61
N ASP A 443 4.53 30.00 -11.58
CA ASP A 443 5.05 30.77 -10.45
C ASP A 443 4.32 32.10 -10.23
N LYS A 444 3.99 32.81 -11.32
CA LYS A 444 3.21 34.06 -11.27
C LYS A 444 1.77 33.82 -10.83
N ALA A 445 1.12 32.79 -11.38
CA ALA A 445 -0.26 32.43 -11.06
C ALA A 445 -0.38 32.05 -9.58
N ILE A 446 0.52 31.19 -9.07
CA ILE A 446 0.57 30.81 -7.66
C ILE A 446 0.75 32.05 -6.78
N ASN A 447 1.74 32.90 -7.06
CA ASN A 447 1.98 34.10 -6.25
C ASN A 447 0.78 35.06 -6.23
N THR A 448 0.03 35.13 -7.33
CA THR A 448 -1.20 35.94 -7.42
C THR A 448 -2.34 35.29 -6.66
N ALA A 449 -2.51 33.98 -6.77
CA ALA A 449 -3.56 33.20 -6.14
C ALA A 449 -3.38 33.12 -4.61
N VAL A 450 -2.15 33.00 -4.12
CA VAL A 450 -1.79 33.07 -2.69
C VAL A 450 -2.30 34.36 -2.06
N LYS A 451 -2.23 35.49 -2.79
CA LYS A 451 -2.69 36.81 -2.32
C LYS A 451 -4.20 37.03 -2.50
N SER A 452 -4.77 36.52 -3.59
CA SER A 452 -6.16 36.80 -3.99
C SER A 452 -7.17 35.73 -3.57
N GLY A 453 -6.72 34.55 -3.14
CA GLY A 453 -7.57 33.42 -2.78
C GLY A 453 -8.11 32.60 -3.97
N ARG A 454 -7.66 32.88 -5.20
CA ARG A 454 -8.06 32.14 -6.42
C ARG A 454 -7.48 30.72 -6.45
N TRP A 455 -8.01 29.87 -7.32
CA TRP A 455 -7.48 28.52 -7.50
C TRP A 455 -6.48 28.45 -8.66
N VAL A 456 -5.52 27.54 -8.54
CA VAL A 456 -4.55 27.24 -9.61
C VAL A 456 -4.54 25.74 -9.83
N MET A 457 -4.64 25.32 -11.10
CA MET A 457 -4.48 23.93 -11.50
C MET A 457 -3.28 23.79 -12.44
N LEU A 458 -2.30 22.99 -12.03
CA LEU A 458 -1.15 22.64 -12.86
C LEU A 458 -1.33 21.25 -13.42
N LYS A 459 -1.35 21.13 -14.75
CA LYS A 459 -1.52 19.86 -15.48
C LYS A 459 -0.17 19.21 -15.79
N ASN A 460 -0.15 17.88 -15.78
CA ASN A 460 0.99 17.05 -16.18
C ASN A 460 2.29 17.30 -15.39
N VAL A 461 2.18 17.54 -14.08
CA VAL A 461 3.34 17.98 -13.28
C VAL A 461 4.45 16.93 -13.16
N HIS A 462 4.13 15.65 -13.35
CA HIS A 462 5.09 14.54 -13.36
C HIS A 462 6.16 14.65 -14.46
N LEU A 463 5.93 15.48 -15.49
CA LEU A 463 6.90 15.73 -16.56
C LEU A 463 8.08 16.61 -16.12
N ALA A 464 7.99 17.28 -14.96
CA ALA A 464 9.03 18.16 -14.44
C ALA A 464 9.40 17.89 -12.96
N PRO A 465 10.01 16.74 -12.62
CA PRO A 465 10.38 16.39 -11.24
C PRO A 465 11.25 17.42 -10.52
N GLY A 466 12.22 18.01 -11.23
CA GLY A 466 13.13 19.01 -10.64
C GLY A 466 12.41 20.29 -10.20
N TRP A 467 11.41 20.73 -10.97
CA TRP A 467 10.59 21.90 -10.62
C TRP A 467 9.64 21.59 -9.47
N LEU A 468 9.09 20.38 -9.39
CA LEU A 468 8.25 19.95 -8.27
C LEU A 468 8.96 20.02 -6.90
N MET A 469 10.26 19.71 -6.85
CA MET A 469 11.04 19.88 -5.62
C MET A 469 11.17 21.36 -5.18
N GLN A 470 11.24 22.28 -6.15
CA GLN A 470 11.29 23.72 -5.85
C GLN A 470 9.91 24.23 -5.41
N LEU A 471 8.85 23.75 -6.07
CA LEU A 471 7.47 24.07 -5.72
C LEU A 471 7.12 23.64 -4.30
N GLU A 472 7.48 22.42 -3.89
CA GLU A 472 7.23 21.92 -2.52
C GLU A 472 7.89 22.82 -1.46
N LYS A 473 9.17 23.18 -1.65
CA LYS A 473 9.89 24.09 -0.75
C LYS A 473 9.22 25.46 -0.66
N LYS A 474 8.79 25.99 -1.81
CA LYS A 474 8.08 27.27 -1.90
C LYS A 474 6.73 27.22 -1.19
N LEU A 475 5.96 26.14 -1.37
CA LEU A 475 4.63 26.01 -0.78
C LEU A 475 4.68 25.96 0.75
N HIS A 476 5.74 25.36 1.30
CA HIS A 476 5.92 25.32 2.75
C HIS A 476 6.26 26.69 3.37
N SER A 477 7.01 27.54 2.67
CA SER A 477 7.38 28.87 3.19
C SER A 477 6.26 29.91 3.01
N LEU A 478 5.24 29.59 2.22
CA LEU A 478 4.11 30.47 1.94
C LEU A 478 3.05 30.42 3.06
N GLN A 479 2.50 31.58 3.39
CA GLN A 479 1.25 31.72 4.15
C GLN A 479 0.15 32.20 3.20
N PRO A 480 -0.65 31.28 2.63
CA PRO A 480 -1.67 31.63 1.66
C PRO A 480 -2.98 32.10 2.28
N HIS A 481 -3.78 32.80 1.48
CA HIS A 481 -5.18 33.12 1.77
C HIS A 481 -5.99 31.84 2.06
N ALA A 482 -6.97 31.90 2.97
CA ALA A 482 -7.75 30.72 3.42
C ALA A 482 -8.48 29.99 2.28
N CYS A 483 -9.01 30.73 1.30
CA CYS A 483 -9.71 30.17 0.13
C CYS A 483 -8.79 29.64 -0.99
N PHE A 484 -7.48 29.88 -0.91
CA PHE A 484 -6.53 29.44 -1.93
C PHE A 484 -6.46 27.90 -1.98
N ARG A 485 -6.48 27.34 -3.18
CA ARG A 485 -6.25 25.91 -3.42
C ARG A 485 -5.33 25.72 -4.63
N LEU A 486 -4.36 24.83 -4.48
CA LEU A 486 -3.43 24.42 -5.53
C LEU A 486 -3.70 22.98 -5.93
N PHE A 487 -4.18 22.76 -7.15
CA PHE A 487 -4.42 21.45 -7.72
C PHE A 487 -3.25 21.06 -8.63
N LEU A 488 -2.71 19.86 -8.45
CA LEU A 488 -1.64 19.30 -9.27
C LEU A 488 -2.14 17.99 -9.90
N THR A 489 -2.38 17.98 -11.22
CA THR A 489 -2.78 16.75 -11.93
C THR A 489 -1.55 16.03 -12.47
N MET A 490 -1.51 14.71 -12.27
CA MET A 490 -0.39 13.88 -12.71
C MET A 490 -0.78 12.42 -12.92
N GLU A 491 -0.04 11.75 -13.79
CA GLU A 491 -0.04 10.30 -13.81
C GLU A 491 0.76 9.76 -12.61
N ILE A 492 0.39 8.57 -12.13
CA ILE A 492 1.12 7.84 -11.10
C ILE A 492 2.52 7.49 -11.65
N ASN A 493 3.53 8.26 -11.22
CA ASN A 493 4.88 8.17 -11.76
C ASN A 493 5.93 8.17 -10.63
N PRO A 494 6.85 7.20 -10.59
CA PRO A 494 7.86 7.09 -9.53
C PRO A 494 8.88 8.24 -9.53
N LYS A 495 8.95 9.04 -10.61
CA LYS A 495 9.81 10.24 -10.65
C LYS A 495 9.25 11.40 -9.84
N VAL A 496 7.99 11.36 -9.41
CA VAL A 496 7.39 12.40 -8.58
C VAL A 496 8.11 12.43 -7.22
N PRO A 497 8.59 13.61 -6.76
CA PRO A 497 9.31 13.69 -5.49
C PRO A 497 8.46 13.26 -4.29
N VAL A 498 9.02 12.40 -3.44
CA VAL A 498 8.34 11.88 -2.23
C VAL A 498 7.91 12.97 -1.25
N ASN A 499 8.67 14.07 -1.17
CA ASN A 499 8.34 15.21 -0.30
C ASN A 499 7.04 15.90 -0.74
N LEU A 500 6.78 15.96 -2.05
CA LEU A 500 5.52 16.50 -2.56
C LEU A 500 4.35 15.59 -2.20
N LEU A 501 4.50 14.28 -2.39
CA LEU A 501 3.48 13.29 -2.02
C LEU A 501 3.13 13.37 -0.53
N ARG A 502 4.16 13.46 0.34
CA ARG A 502 3.99 13.57 1.79
C ARG A 502 3.36 14.89 2.24
N ALA A 503 3.60 15.97 1.50
CA ALA A 503 3.06 17.31 1.80
C ALA A 503 1.61 17.47 1.30
N GLY A 504 1.24 16.82 0.20
CA GLY A 504 -0.06 16.93 -0.45
C GLY A 504 -1.16 16.01 0.09
N ARG A 505 -2.39 16.27 -0.34
CA ARG A 505 -3.51 15.32 -0.21
C ARG A 505 -3.65 14.57 -1.52
N ILE A 506 -3.42 13.26 -1.50
CA ILE A 506 -3.44 12.41 -2.68
C ILE A 506 -4.86 11.93 -2.94
N PHE A 507 -5.31 12.08 -4.18
CA PHE A 507 -6.55 11.53 -4.72
C PHE A 507 -6.18 10.67 -5.91
N VAL A 508 -6.57 9.40 -5.85
CA VAL A 508 -6.34 8.44 -6.93
C VAL A 508 -7.60 8.34 -7.77
N PHE A 509 -7.43 8.52 -9.08
CA PHE A 509 -8.49 8.37 -10.05
C PHE A 509 -8.19 7.19 -10.98
N GLU A 510 -9.05 6.19 -10.89
CA GLU A 510 -9.04 5.01 -11.76
C GLU A 510 -10.32 5.02 -12.61
N PRO A 511 -10.26 4.56 -13.87
CA PRO A 511 -11.46 4.23 -14.62
C PRO A 511 -12.32 3.27 -13.80
N PRO A 512 -13.61 3.57 -13.58
CA PRO A 512 -14.49 2.65 -12.86
C PRO A 512 -14.52 1.31 -13.62
N PRO A 513 -14.38 0.18 -12.91
CA PRO A 513 -14.40 -1.13 -13.56
C PRO A 513 -15.78 -1.41 -14.14
N GLY A 514 -15.80 -2.18 -15.23
CA GLY A 514 -17.02 -2.63 -15.87
C GLY A 514 -17.43 -1.82 -17.09
N VAL A 515 -18.02 -2.54 -18.04
CA VAL A 515 -18.57 -2.06 -19.31
C VAL A 515 -19.64 -0.98 -19.10
N LYS A 516 -20.56 -1.14 -18.15
CA LYS A 516 -21.62 -0.14 -17.88
C LYS A 516 -21.04 1.22 -17.54
N ALA A 517 -20.15 1.29 -16.55
CA ALA A 517 -19.53 2.53 -16.10
C ALA A 517 -18.68 3.17 -17.22
N ASN A 518 -17.96 2.34 -17.98
CA ASN A 518 -17.19 2.78 -19.13
C ASN A 518 -18.05 3.43 -20.23
N MET A 519 -19.19 2.81 -20.55
CA MET A 519 -20.13 3.34 -21.54
C MET A 519 -20.78 4.65 -21.08
N LEU A 520 -21.21 4.74 -19.83
CA LEU A 520 -21.76 6.00 -19.27
C LEU A 520 -20.75 7.14 -19.36
N ARG A 521 -19.49 6.88 -19.00
CA ARG A 521 -18.39 7.84 -19.15
C ARG A 521 -18.15 8.24 -20.62
N THR A 522 -18.24 7.28 -21.53
CA THR A 522 -18.11 7.56 -22.97
C THR A 522 -19.25 8.45 -23.47
N PHE A 523 -20.48 8.22 -23.02
CA PHE A 523 -21.62 9.07 -23.40
C PHE A 523 -21.63 10.44 -22.76
N SER A 524 -20.99 10.63 -21.59
CA SER A 524 -20.82 11.95 -20.98
C SER A 524 -19.74 12.77 -21.69
N SER A 525 -18.67 12.12 -22.18
CA SER A 525 -17.58 12.82 -22.89
C SER A 525 -17.93 13.25 -24.31
N ILE A 526 -18.90 12.59 -24.95
CA ILE A 526 -19.32 12.88 -26.32
C ILE A 526 -20.46 13.92 -26.33
N PRO A 527 -20.28 15.11 -26.95
CA PRO A 527 -21.32 16.13 -27.01
C PRO A 527 -22.58 15.66 -27.71
N VAL A 528 -23.75 16.01 -27.15
CA VAL A 528 -25.07 15.65 -27.69
C VAL A 528 -25.24 16.17 -29.13
N SER A 529 -24.79 17.40 -29.40
CA SER A 529 -24.85 18.03 -30.73
C SER A 529 -24.07 17.26 -31.80
N ARG A 530 -22.97 16.61 -31.41
CA ARG A 530 -22.13 15.82 -32.31
C ARG A 530 -22.77 14.46 -32.62
N MET A 531 -23.19 13.73 -31.58
CA MET A 531 -23.78 12.40 -31.72
C MET A 531 -25.14 12.42 -32.44
N CYS A 532 -25.95 13.47 -32.23
CA CYS A 532 -27.27 13.63 -32.84
C CYS A 532 -27.25 14.29 -34.23
N LYS A 533 -26.08 14.62 -34.80
CA LYS A 533 -25.96 15.17 -36.16
C LYS A 533 -26.30 14.09 -37.19
N SER A 534 -27.06 14.43 -38.23
CA SER A 534 -27.42 13.50 -39.32
C SER A 534 -26.18 12.84 -39.95
N PRO A 535 -26.24 11.54 -40.27
CA PRO A 535 -27.44 10.69 -40.32
C PRO A 535 -27.83 10.06 -38.97
N ASN A 536 -29.07 9.58 -38.82
CA ASN A 536 -29.54 8.95 -37.57
C ASN A 536 -28.73 7.69 -37.21
N GLU A 537 -28.19 6.97 -38.19
CA GLU A 537 -27.29 5.83 -37.97
C GLU A 537 -25.97 6.22 -37.27
N ARG A 538 -25.62 7.52 -37.22
CA ARG A 538 -24.44 8.02 -36.49
C ARG A 538 -24.50 7.63 -35.02
N ALA A 539 -25.63 7.88 -34.35
CA ALA A 539 -25.79 7.56 -32.93
C ALA A 539 -25.54 6.07 -32.65
N ARG A 540 -25.98 5.19 -33.56
CA ARG A 540 -25.79 3.74 -33.45
C ARG A 540 -24.32 3.33 -33.65
N LEU A 541 -23.59 3.97 -34.58
CA LEU A 541 -22.15 3.74 -34.75
C LEU A 541 -21.34 4.21 -33.53
N TYR A 542 -21.73 5.34 -32.93
CA TYR A 542 -21.12 5.83 -31.69
C TYR A 542 -21.35 4.86 -30.53
N PHE A 543 -22.54 4.28 -30.42
CA PHE A 543 -22.81 3.22 -29.45
C PHE A 543 -21.93 1.99 -29.68
N LEU A 544 -21.80 1.52 -30.93
CA LEU A 544 -20.93 0.37 -31.26
C LEU A 544 -19.46 0.64 -30.93
N LEU A 545 -18.98 1.86 -31.20
CA LEU A 545 -17.64 2.30 -30.85
C LEU A 545 -17.44 2.39 -29.33
N ALA A 546 -18.42 2.92 -28.59
CA ALA A 546 -18.39 2.98 -27.13
C ALA A 546 -18.37 1.58 -26.52
N TRP A 547 -19.21 0.66 -27.03
CA TRP A 547 -19.21 -0.75 -26.61
C TRP A 547 -17.86 -1.41 -26.90
N PHE A 548 -17.31 -1.23 -28.12
CA PHE A 548 -16.01 -1.75 -28.51
C PHE A 548 -14.90 -1.23 -27.59
N HIS A 549 -14.87 0.07 -27.32
CA HIS A 549 -13.89 0.69 -26.42
C HIS A 549 -14.00 0.14 -25.00
N ALA A 550 -15.23 -0.02 -24.49
CA ALA A 550 -15.49 -0.56 -23.17
C ALA A 550 -15.02 -2.01 -23.03
N ILE A 551 -15.32 -2.89 -24.00
CA ILE A 551 -14.90 -4.30 -23.91
C ILE A 551 -13.39 -4.48 -24.02
N ILE A 552 -12.69 -3.72 -24.88
CA ILE A 552 -11.23 -3.86 -24.99
C ILE A 552 -10.52 -3.34 -23.74
N GLN A 553 -11.05 -2.27 -23.12
CA GLN A 553 -10.53 -1.75 -21.85
C GLN A 553 -10.82 -2.71 -20.70
N GLU A 554 -12.03 -3.25 -20.59
CA GLU A 554 -12.37 -4.20 -19.53
C GLU A 554 -11.55 -5.50 -19.66
N ARG A 555 -11.24 -5.93 -20.88
CA ARG A 555 -10.32 -7.07 -21.12
C ARG A 555 -8.91 -6.84 -20.59
N LEU A 556 -8.42 -5.59 -20.47
CA LEU A 556 -7.09 -5.31 -19.89
C LEU A 556 -7.00 -5.74 -18.43
N ARG A 557 -8.13 -5.75 -17.70
CA ARG A 557 -8.23 -6.25 -16.31
C ARG A 557 -7.84 -7.73 -16.22
N TYR A 558 -8.09 -8.49 -17.28
CA TYR A 558 -7.84 -9.94 -17.36
C TYR A 558 -6.49 -10.29 -18.00
N ALA A 559 -5.57 -9.33 -18.20
CA ALA A 559 -4.24 -9.66 -18.71
C ALA A 559 -3.52 -10.67 -17.77
N PRO A 560 -2.87 -11.73 -18.30
CA PRO A 560 -2.55 -11.95 -19.71
C PRO A 560 -3.61 -12.74 -20.53
N LEU A 561 -4.75 -13.13 -19.94
CA LEU A 561 -5.81 -13.89 -20.65
C LEU A 561 -6.62 -12.99 -21.60
N GLY A 562 -6.93 -11.78 -21.17
CA GLY A 562 -7.70 -10.80 -21.94
C GLY A 562 -6.90 -10.24 -23.13
N TRP A 563 -5.63 -9.93 -22.87
CA TRP A 563 -4.61 -9.41 -23.77
C TRP A 563 -3.25 -9.89 -23.28
N SER A 564 -2.25 -10.05 -24.15
CA SER A 564 -0.91 -10.46 -23.68
C SER A 564 -0.24 -9.40 -22.81
N LYS A 565 -0.56 -8.12 -23.02
CA LYS A 565 -0.01 -6.96 -22.30
C LYS A 565 -1.11 -5.98 -21.92
N LYS A 566 -0.82 -5.11 -20.96
CA LYS A 566 -1.68 -3.96 -20.63
C LYS A 566 -1.43 -2.83 -21.63
N TYR A 567 -2.14 -2.85 -22.75
CA TYR A 567 -2.11 -1.79 -23.76
C TYR A 567 -2.82 -0.52 -23.25
N GLU A 568 -2.35 0.65 -23.69
CA GLU A 568 -2.92 1.95 -23.33
C GLU A 568 -4.00 2.36 -24.34
N PHE A 569 -5.20 1.82 -24.20
CA PHE A 569 -6.37 2.30 -24.93
C PHE A 569 -7.00 3.45 -24.16
N GLY A 570 -7.01 4.65 -24.72
CA GLY A 570 -7.46 5.86 -24.03
C GLY A 570 -8.54 6.65 -24.75
N GLU A 571 -9.00 7.74 -24.14
CA GLU A 571 -9.99 8.62 -24.75
C GLU A 571 -9.49 9.30 -26.03
N SER A 572 -8.17 9.48 -26.17
CA SER A 572 -7.57 10.00 -27.40
C SER A 572 -7.86 9.09 -28.60
N ASP A 573 -7.75 7.77 -28.40
CA ASP A 573 -8.00 6.79 -29.44
C ASP A 573 -9.50 6.75 -29.79
N LEU A 574 -10.36 6.84 -28.77
CA LEU A 574 -11.80 6.93 -28.92
C LEU A 574 -12.23 8.18 -29.71
N ARG A 575 -11.70 9.37 -29.38
CA ARG A 575 -12.01 10.61 -30.10
C ARG A 575 -11.54 10.54 -31.56
N SER A 576 -10.35 10.02 -31.80
CA SER A 576 -9.84 9.80 -33.15
C SER A 576 -10.75 8.84 -33.93
N ALA A 577 -11.25 7.78 -33.28
CA ALA A 577 -12.20 6.87 -33.89
C ALA A 577 -13.56 7.56 -34.19
N CYS A 578 -14.08 8.40 -33.30
CA CYS A 578 -15.25 9.24 -33.57
C CYS A 578 -15.03 10.18 -34.77
N ASP A 579 -13.85 10.80 -34.87
CA ASP A 579 -13.48 11.68 -35.99
C ASP A 579 -13.45 10.90 -37.32
N THR A 580 -12.90 9.68 -37.31
CA THR A 580 -12.93 8.81 -38.52
C THR A 580 -14.34 8.40 -38.91
N ILE A 581 -15.19 8.03 -37.95
CA ILE A 581 -16.61 7.72 -38.21
C ILE A 581 -17.31 8.93 -38.82
N ASP A 582 -17.12 10.12 -38.24
CA ASP A 582 -17.75 11.34 -38.73
C ASP A 582 -17.30 11.68 -40.15
N THR A 583 -16.01 11.56 -40.45
CA THR A 583 -15.44 11.84 -41.78
C THR A 583 -16.06 10.93 -42.84
N TRP A 584 -16.11 9.62 -42.57
CA TRP A 584 -16.68 8.65 -43.51
C TRP A 584 -18.21 8.79 -43.65
N LEU A 585 -18.91 9.09 -42.56
CA LEU A 585 -20.35 9.35 -42.61
C LEU A 585 -20.65 10.62 -43.39
N ASP A 586 -19.92 11.72 -43.17
CA ASP A 586 -20.16 12.98 -43.86
C ASP A 586 -19.90 12.83 -45.38
N ASP A 587 -18.85 12.10 -45.77
CA ASP A 587 -18.55 11.78 -47.18
C ASP A 587 -19.65 10.91 -47.84
N THR A 588 -20.16 9.91 -47.11
CA THR A 588 -21.18 8.98 -47.61
C THR A 588 -22.59 9.59 -47.61
N ALA A 589 -22.96 10.35 -46.58
CA ALA A 589 -24.30 10.89 -46.38
C ALA A 589 -24.59 12.08 -47.29
N LYS A 590 -23.61 12.97 -47.50
CA LYS A 590 -23.76 14.27 -48.15
C LYS A 590 -25.01 15.04 -47.67
N GLY A 591 -25.25 15.06 -46.34
CA GLY A 591 -26.35 15.77 -45.70
C GLY A 591 -27.70 15.02 -45.63
N ARG A 592 -27.75 13.73 -46.00
CA ARG A 592 -28.96 12.90 -45.83
C ARG A 592 -29.26 12.63 -44.35
N GLN A 593 -30.55 12.53 -44.03
CA GLN A 593 -31.01 12.20 -42.67
C GLN A 593 -30.76 10.73 -42.28
N ASN A 594 -30.82 9.80 -43.25
CA ASN A 594 -30.57 8.37 -43.03
C ASN A 594 -29.68 7.81 -44.15
N ILE A 595 -28.90 6.78 -43.84
CA ILE A 595 -28.11 6.02 -44.80
C ILE A 595 -28.40 4.53 -44.63
N SER A 596 -28.57 3.83 -45.76
CA SER A 596 -28.70 2.38 -45.76
C SER A 596 -27.40 1.71 -45.24
N PRO A 597 -27.45 0.76 -44.30
CA PRO A 597 -26.24 0.18 -43.67
C PRO A 597 -25.22 -0.43 -44.63
N ASP A 598 -25.65 -0.94 -45.80
CA ASP A 598 -24.80 -1.47 -46.87
C ASP A 598 -23.92 -0.40 -47.53
N LYS A 599 -24.32 0.88 -47.47
CA LYS A 599 -23.56 1.99 -48.04
C LYS A 599 -22.49 2.54 -47.10
N ILE A 600 -22.52 2.14 -45.83
CA ILE A 600 -21.50 2.54 -44.85
C ILE A 600 -20.18 1.83 -45.22
N PRO A 601 -19.03 2.53 -45.27
CA PRO A 601 -17.76 1.96 -45.69
C PRO A 601 -17.11 1.12 -44.58
N TRP A 602 -17.72 -0.02 -44.24
CA TRP A 602 -17.33 -0.90 -43.13
C TRP A 602 -15.89 -1.36 -43.19
N SER A 603 -15.40 -1.78 -44.36
CA SER A 603 -14.03 -2.25 -44.51
C SER A 603 -13.02 -1.14 -44.20
N ALA A 604 -13.29 0.09 -44.65
CA ALA A 604 -12.41 1.22 -44.37
C ALA A 604 -12.39 1.57 -42.87
N LEU A 605 -13.57 1.64 -42.23
CA LEU A 605 -13.68 1.87 -40.79
C LEU A 605 -12.90 0.82 -39.98
N LYS A 606 -13.12 -0.47 -40.29
CA LYS A 606 -12.42 -1.58 -39.62
C LYS A 606 -10.91 -1.51 -39.82
N THR A 607 -10.42 -1.34 -41.05
CA THR A 607 -8.97 -1.30 -41.33
C THR A 607 -8.30 -0.11 -40.65
N LEU A 608 -8.91 1.08 -40.66
CA LEU A 608 -8.37 2.26 -39.99
C LEU A 608 -8.33 2.07 -38.47
N MET A 609 -9.42 1.59 -37.86
CA MET A 609 -9.45 1.31 -36.42
C MET A 609 -8.43 0.23 -36.03
N ALA A 610 -8.31 -0.82 -36.85
CA ALA A 610 -7.40 -1.93 -36.64
C ALA A 610 -5.93 -1.54 -36.79
N GLN A 611 -5.54 -0.79 -37.83
CA GLN A 611 -4.13 -0.54 -38.14
C GLN A 611 -3.59 0.74 -37.53
N SER A 612 -4.40 1.81 -37.52
CA SER A 612 -3.90 3.16 -37.21
C SER A 612 -4.25 3.63 -35.80
N ILE A 613 -5.45 3.32 -35.31
CA ILE A 613 -5.94 3.83 -34.02
C ILE A 613 -5.57 2.85 -32.90
N TYR A 614 -6.31 1.74 -32.78
CA TYR A 614 -6.15 0.83 -31.67
C TYR A 614 -4.97 -0.13 -31.87
N GLY A 615 -4.79 -0.69 -33.08
CA GLY A 615 -3.65 -1.57 -33.33
C GLY A 615 -2.31 -0.83 -33.48
N GLY A 616 -2.31 0.50 -33.58
CA GLY A 616 -1.09 1.30 -33.46
C GLY A 616 -0.40 1.16 -32.10
N ARG A 617 -1.14 0.70 -31.07
CA ARG A 617 -0.62 0.38 -29.73
C ARG A 617 -0.22 -1.08 -29.56
N ILE A 618 -0.62 -1.95 -30.47
CA ILE A 618 -0.48 -3.40 -30.34
C ILE A 618 0.77 -3.86 -31.09
N ASP A 619 1.64 -4.56 -30.37
CA ASP A 619 2.90 -5.09 -30.88
C ASP A 619 2.90 -6.61 -31.11
N ASN A 620 1.84 -7.31 -30.67
CA ASN A 620 1.70 -8.75 -30.79
C ASN A 620 0.66 -9.13 -31.87
N GLU A 621 1.05 -10.00 -32.80
CA GLU A 621 0.20 -10.46 -33.90
C GLU A 621 -1.09 -11.17 -33.43
N PHE A 622 -1.03 -11.91 -32.32
CA PHE A 622 -2.21 -12.59 -31.77
C PHE A 622 -3.21 -11.61 -31.15
N ASP A 623 -2.70 -10.57 -30.49
CA ASP A 623 -3.52 -9.49 -29.95
C ASP A 623 -4.11 -8.65 -31.10
N GLN A 624 -3.34 -8.41 -32.17
CA GLN A 624 -3.85 -7.73 -33.37
C GLN A 624 -4.99 -8.54 -34.02
N ARG A 625 -4.85 -9.86 -34.11
CA ARG A 625 -5.91 -10.74 -34.60
C ARG A 625 -7.15 -10.70 -33.70
N LEU A 626 -6.98 -10.64 -32.38
CA LEU A 626 -8.09 -10.51 -31.43
C LEU A 626 -8.81 -9.17 -31.61
N LEU A 627 -8.08 -8.07 -31.75
CA LEU A 627 -8.63 -6.75 -32.06
C LEU A 627 -9.46 -6.78 -33.35
N ASN A 628 -8.88 -7.34 -34.42
CA ASN A 628 -9.56 -7.50 -35.70
C ASN A 628 -10.85 -8.32 -35.56
N THR A 629 -10.84 -9.38 -34.76
CA THR A 629 -12.02 -10.23 -34.52
C THR A 629 -13.17 -9.43 -33.89
N PHE A 630 -12.88 -8.56 -32.92
CA PHE A 630 -13.91 -7.68 -32.34
C PHE A 630 -14.47 -6.70 -33.36
N LEU A 631 -13.60 -6.06 -34.15
CA LEU A 631 -14.00 -5.12 -35.19
C LEU A 631 -14.82 -5.81 -36.29
N GLU A 632 -14.40 -6.99 -36.75
CA GLU A 632 -15.11 -7.79 -37.75
C GLU A 632 -16.48 -8.29 -37.28
N ARG A 633 -16.66 -8.51 -35.98
CA ARG A 633 -17.95 -8.92 -35.42
C ARG A 633 -18.89 -7.72 -35.20
N LEU A 634 -18.37 -6.62 -34.67
CA LEU A 634 -19.17 -5.46 -34.21
C LEU A 634 -19.41 -4.40 -35.29
N PHE A 635 -18.51 -4.24 -36.26
CA PHE A 635 -18.62 -3.24 -37.32
C PHE A 635 -18.99 -3.91 -38.64
N THR A 636 -20.24 -4.36 -38.71
CA THR A 636 -20.84 -4.99 -39.91
C THR A 636 -22.27 -4.53 -40.12
N THR A 637 -22.82 -4.81 -41.31
CA THR A 637 -24.22 -4.53 -41.63
C THR A 637 -25.19 -5.23 -40.67
N LEU A 638 -24.86 -6.44 -40.20
CA LEU A 638 -25.67 -7.21 -39.25
C LEU A 638 -25.85 -6.50 -37.90
N SER A 639 -24.96 -5.57 -37.55
CA SER A 639 -25.07 -4.77 -36.33
C SER A 639 -26.22 -3.75 -36.37
N PHE A 640 -26.88 -3.60 -37.52
CA PHE A 640 -28.12 -2.84 -37.67
C PHE A 640 -29.38 -3.72 -37.58
N ASP A 641 -29.24 -5.04 -37.46
CA ASP A 641 -30.37 -5.93 -37.25
C ASP A 641 -30.93 -5.79 -35.83
N SER A 642 -32.25 -5.93 -35.67
CA SER A 642 -32.93 -5.78 -34.37
C SER A 642 -32.54 -6.87 -33.36
N GLU A 643 -32.23 -8.09 -33.83
CA GLU A 643 -31.80 -9.20 -32.95
C GLU A 643 -30.28 -9.30 -32.76
N PHE A 644 -29.51 -8.25 -33.10
CA PHE A 644 -28.05 -8.29 -33.00
C PHE A 644 -27.60 -8.52 -31.56
N LYS A 645 -26.69 -9.48 -31.37
CA LYS A 645 -26.16 -9.85 -30.05
C LYS A 645 -24.77 -9.25 -29.86
N LEU A 646 -24.64 -8.37 -28.87
CA LEU A 646 -23.36 -7.76 -28.50
C LEU A 646 -22.40 -8.78 -27.86
N ALA A 647 -22.96 -9.68 -27.06
CA ALA A 647 -22.25 -10.80 -26.44
C ALA A 647 -23.10 -12.07 -26.48
N SER A 648 -22.45 -13.19 -26.86
CA SER A 648 -23.07 -14.51 -26.93
C SER A 648 -23.22 -15.14 -25.54
N LYS A 649 -24.15 -16.11 -25.42
CA LYS A 649 -24.28 -16.91 -24.20
C LYS A 649 -23.02 -17.76 -24.00
N VAL A 650 -22.35 -17.58 -22.87
CA VAL A 650 -21.30 -18.48 -22.38
C VAL A 650 -21.77 -18.97 -21.01
N ASP A 651 -21.67 -20.28 -20.77
CA ASP A 651 -21.98 -20.93 -19.49
C ASP A 651 -23.40 -20.64 -18.91
N GLY A 652 -24.43 -20.60 -19.76
CA GLY A 652 -25.84 -20.52 -19.32
C GLY A 652 -26.39 -19.11 -19.03
N HIS A 653 -25.57 -18.06 -19.14
CA HIS A 653 -26.02 -16.67 -18.96
C HIS A 653 -26.79 -16.12 -20.17
N LYS A 654 -27.66 -15.12 -19.94
CA LYS A 654 -28.47 -14.47 -21.00
C LYS A 654 -27.55 -13.73 -21.98
N ALA A 655 -27.88 -13.80 -23.27
CA ALA A 655 -27.20 -13.01 -24.30
C ALA A 655 -27.57 -11.54 -24.14
N ILE A 656 -26.65 -10.65 -24.50
CA ILE A 656 -26.88 -9.21 -24.48
C ILE A 656 -27.31 -8.79 -25.87
N GLN A 657 -28.52 -8.28 -25.99
CA GLN A 657 -29.07 -7.76 -27.22
C GLN A 657 -28.72 -6.28 -27.36
N MET A 658 -28.47 -5.86 -28.59
CA MET A 658 -28.31 -4.46 -28.92
C MET A 658 -29.64 -3.72 -28.78
N PRO A 659 -29.68 -2.49 -28.23
CA PRO A 659 -30.90 -1.70 -28.22
C PRO A 659 -31.32 -1.31 -29.64
N ASP A 660 -32.63 -1.40 -29.93
CA ASP A 660 -33.23 -1.00 -31.21
C ASP A 660 -33.27 0.52 -31.43
N GLY A 661 -32.95 1.29 -30.39
CA GLY A 661 -33.02 2.74 -30.41
C GLY A 661 -32.17 3.38 -31.50
N ILE A 662 -32.60 4.56 -31.96
CA ILE A 662 -31.88 5.37 -32.96
C ILE A 662 -31.37 6.69 -32.38
N ARG A 663 -31.81 7.06 -31.17
CA ARG A 663 -31.45 8.31 -30.50
C ARG A 663 -30.49 8.06 -29.34
N ARG A 664 -29.64 9.04 -29.03
CA ARG A 664 -28.72 9.00 -27.88
C ARG A 664 -29.42 8.63 -26.57
N GLU A 665 -30.56 9.24 -26.27
CA GLU A 665 -31.28 9.03 -25.00
C GLU A 665 -31.70 7.56 -24.79
N GLU A 666 -32.12 6.88 -25.86
CA GLU A 666 -32.51 5.46 -25.80
C GLU A 666 -31.29 4.57 -25.51
N PHE A 667 -30.12 4.89 -26.09
CA PHE A 667 -28.87 4.20 -25.79
C PHE A 667 -28.43 4.41 -24.34
N VAL A 668 -28.53 5.64 -23.83
CA VAL A 668 -28.17 5.95 -22.43
C VAL A 668 -29.08 5.20 -21.45
N GLN A 669 -30.40 5.24 -21.65
CA GLN A 669 -31.35 4.50 -20.83
C GLN A 669 -31.09 3.00 -20.85
N TRP A 670 -30.75 2.44 -22.02
CA TRP A 670 -30.39 1.02 -22.11
C TRP A 670 -29.14 0.69 -21.29
N VAL A 671 -28.11 1.56 -21.30
CA VAL A 671 -26.90 1.36 -20.48
C VAL A 671 -27.20 1.46 -18.99
N GLU A 672 -28.05 2.38 -18.57
CA GLU A 672 -28.47 2.52 -17.16
C GLU A 672 -29.17 1.25 -16.64
N LEU A 673 -29.93 0.57 -17.50
CA LEU A 673 -30.63 -0.69 -17.20
C LEU A 673 -29.71 -1.93 -17.15
N LEU A 674 -28.43 -1.80 -17.52
CA LEU A 674 -27.49 -2.92 -17.41
C LEU A 674 -27.24 -3.29 -15.93
N PRO A 675 -27.04 -4.58 -15.62
CA PRO A 675 -26.66 -4.99 -14.27
C PRO A 675 -25.27 -4.46 -13.91
N ASP A 676 -25.07 -4.13 -12.63
CA ASP A 676 -23.77 -3.69 -12.13
C ASP A 676 -22.77 -4.85 -12.07
N THR A 677 -23.25 -6.05 -11.71
CA THR A 677 -22.46 -7.29 -11.75
C THR A 677 -22.34 -7.81 -13.19
N GLN A 678 -21.12 -7.78 -13.72
CA GLN A 678 -20.80 -8.21 -15.07
C GLN A 678 -19.99 -9.49 -15.05
N THR A 679 -20.09 -10.27 -16.13
CA THR A 679 -19.38 -11.56 -16.25
C THR A 679 -18.34 -11.49 -17.38
N PRO A 680 -17.21 -12.20 -17.28
CA PRO A 680 -16.19 -12.24 -18.35
C PRO A 680 -16.74 -12.67 -19.72
N SER A 681 -17.89 -13.37 -19.73
CA SER A 681 -18.60 -13.75 -20.95
C SER A 681 -18.99 -12.56 -21.84
N TRP A 682 -19.23 -11.37 -21.27
CA TRP A 682 -19.51 -10.13 -22.02
C TRP A 682 -18.35 -9.77 -22.95
N LEU A 683 -17.15 -10.14 -22.52
CA LEU A 683 -15.89 -9.89 -23.20
C LEU A 683 -15.51 -11.05 -24.13
N GLY A 684 -16.28 -12.13 -24.17
CA GLY A 684 -15.92 -13.38 -24.83
C GLY A 684 -14.86 -14.20 -24.09
N LEU A 685 -14.75 -14.05 -22.76
CA LEU A 685 -13.90 -14.88 -21.91
C LEU A 685 -14.73 -15.96 -21.20
N PRO A 686 -14.13 -17.12 -20.86
CA PRO A 686 -14.78 -18.10 -20.00
C PRO A 686 -14.90 -17.56 -18.57
N ASN A 687 -15.93 -17.98 -17.83
CA ASN A 687 -16.16 -17.51 -16.45
C ASN A 687 -15.01 -17.88 -15.50
N ASN A 688 -14.25 -18.94 -15.80
CA ASN A 688 -13.05 -19.31 -15.04
C ASN A 688 -11.93 -18.25 -15.13
N ALA A 689 -11.96 -17.34 -16.11
CA ALA A 689 -11.00 -16.23 -16.18
C ALA A 689 -11.13 -15.28 -14.98
N GLU A 690 -12.36 -15.03 -14.49
CA GLU A 690 -12.56 -14.25 -13.26
C GLU A 690 -11.94 -14.97 -12.06
N LYS A 691 -12.08 -16.29 -11.98
CA LYS A 691 -11.52 -17.07 -10.87
C LYS A 691 -9.99 -16.94 -10.81
N VAL A 692 -9.32 -17.01 -11.95
CA VAL A 692 -7.86 -16.82 -12.03
C VAL A 692 -7.49 -15.41 -11.59
N LEU A 693 -8.18 -14.38 -12.12
CA LEU A 693 -7.93 -13.00 -11.74
C LEU A 693 -8.09 -12.78 -10.23
N LEU A 694 -9.22 -13.20 -9.64
CA LEU A 694 -9.50 -13.04 -8.22
C LEU A 694 -8.53 -13.84 -7.35
N THR A 695 -8.10 -15.02 -7.82
CA THR A 695 -7.05 -15.81 -7.14
C THR A 695 -5.73 -15.05 -7.12
N THR A 696 -5.31 -14.48 -8.26
CA THR A 696 -4.10 -13.66 -8.35
C THR A 696 -4.19 -12.43 -7.44
N GLN A 697 -5.31 -11.69 -7.47
CA GLN A 697 -5.50 -10.53 -6.59
C GLN A 697 -5.52 -10.93 -5.10
N GLY A 698 -6.10 -12.07 -4.76
CA GLY A 698 -6.06 -12.64 -3.43
C GLY A 698 -4.62 -12.97 -2.98
N ILE A 699 -3.82 -13.59 -3.86
CA ILE A 699 -2.41 -13.87 -3.61
C ILE A 699 -1.62 -12.55 -3.43
N ASP A 700 -1.86 -11.56 -4.27
CA ASP A 700 -1.21 -10.25 -4.18
C ASP A 700 -1.55 -9.54 -2.85
N MET A 701 -2.80 -9.60 -2.40
CA MET A 701 -3.21 -9.10 -1.08
C MET A 701 -2.42 -9.77 0.04
N ILE A 702 -2.30 -11.10 0.04
CA ILE A 702 -1.50 -11.85 1.03
C ILE A 702 -0.04 -11.42 0.99
N SER A 703 0.55 -11.32 -0.20
CA SER A 703 1.94 -10.88 -0.38
C SER A 703 2.17 -9.47 0.17
N LYS A 704 1.22 -8.56 -0.04
CA LYS A 704 1.28 -7.19 0.49
C LYS A 704 1.15 -7.18 2.02
N MET A 705 0.21 -7.94 2.59
CA MET A 705 0.08 -8.07 4.05
C MET A 705 1.34 -8.66 4.69
N LEU A 706 1.95 -9.67 4.06
CA LEU A 706 3.18 -10.28 4.52
C LEU A 706 4.35 -9.29 4.52
N LYS A 707 4.50 -8.49 3.47
CA LYS A 707 5.51 -7.40 3.42
C LYS A 707 5.33 -6.41 4.59
N MET A 708 4.09 -6.09 4.95
CA MET A 708 3.80 -5.17 6.06
C MET A 708 4.14 -5.81 7.42
N GLN A 709 3.85 -7.09 7.61
CA GLN A 709 4.16 -7.79 8.87
C GLN A 709 5.68 -7.87 9.12
N MET A 710 6.48 -8.11 8.09
CA MET A 710 7.94 -8.19 8.24
C MET A 710 8.55 -6.88 8.76
N LEU A 711 7.93 -5.73 8.48
CA LEU A 711 8.34 -4.42 8.99
C LEU A 711 7.90 -4.18 10.44
N GLU A 712 6.71 -4.68 10.84
CA GLU A 712 6.27 -4.61 12.24
C GLU A 712 7.29 -5.28 13.17
N ASP A 713 7.83 -6.43 12.76
CA ASP A 713 8.83 -7.19 13.50
C ASP A 713 10.21 -6.48 13.58
N GLU A 714 10.54 -5.60 12.62
CA GLU A 714 11.75 -4.77 12.65
C GLU A 714 11.62 -3.60 13.64
N ASP A 715 10.52 -2.86 13.58
CA ASP A 715 10.27 -1.69 14.43
C ASP A 715 10.25 -2.06 15.91
N ASP A 716 9.59 -3.16 16.29
CA ASP A 716 9.50 -3.59 17.69
C ASP A 716 10.88 -3.97 18.29
N LEU A 717 11.89 -4.25 17.46
CA LEU A 717 13.24 -4.59 17.92
C LEU A 717 14.15 -3.38 18.11
N ALA A 718 14.00 -2.33 17.29
CA ALA A 718 14.74 -1.08 17.47
C ALA A 718 14.41 -0.40 18.80
N TYR A 719 13.18 -0.60 19.31
CA TYR A 719 12.71 0.00 20.56
C TYR A 719 12.85 -0.91 21.79
N ALA A 720 12.96 -2.23 21.62
CA ALA A 720 13.16 -3.17 22.73
C ALA A 720 14.60 -3.15 23.32
N GLU A 721 15.60 -2.64 22.59
CA GLU A 721 16.97 -2.50 23.11
C GLU A 721 17.07 -1.45 24.24
N THR A 722 16.18 -0.46 24.28
CA THR A 722 16.18 0.59 25.31
C THR A 722 15.66 0.14 26.68
N GLU A 723 14.80 -0.88 26.76
CA GLU A 723 14.24 -1.36 28.04
C GLU A 723 15.05 -2.48 28.72
N LYS A 724 16.03 -3.08 28.03
CA LYS A 724 16.81 -4.23 28.52
C LYS A 724 17.91 -3.92 29.56
N LYS A 725 17.91 -2.75 30.20
CA LYS A 725 18.87 -2.44 31.28
C LYS A 725 18.46 -2.91 32.68
N ALA A 726 17.30 -3.55 32.88
CA ALA A 726 16.80 -3.87 34.22
C ALA A 726 16.37 -5.34 34.48
N ARG A 727 16.74 -6.33 33.66
CA ARG A 727 16.49 -7.74 33.99
C ARG A 727 17.70 -8.63 33.70
N THR A 728 18.54 -8.81 34.72
CA THR A 728 19.42 -9.97 34.84
C THR A 728 18.59 -11.19 35.25
N ASP A 729 18.98 -12.35 34.73
CA ASP A 729 18.44 -13.71 34.97
C ASP A 729 17.21 -14.13 34.16
N SER A 730 17.46 -14.49 32.89
CA SER A 730 16.80 -15.64 32.27
C SER A 730 17.71 -16.26 31.21
N THR A 731 17.70 -17.58 31.10
CA THR A 731 18.33 -18.41 30.05
C THR A 731 17.63 -18.22 28.69
N SER A 732 17.36 -16.97 28.30
CA SER A 732 16.77 -16.65 27.01
C SER A 732 17.87 -16.35 25.98
N ASP A 733 17.76 -16.99 24.81
CA ASP A 733 18.61 -16.75 23.65
C ASP A 733 18.69 -15.24 23.36
N GLY A 734 19.88 -14.64 23.51
CA GLY A 734 20.11 -13.20 23.44
C GLY A 734 19.95 -12.58 22.05
N ARG A 735 19.58 -13.37 21.04
CA ARG A 735 19.44 -12.93 19.64
C ARG A 735 18.19 -12.07 19.40
N PRO A 736 18.28 -11.03 18.55
CA PRO A 736 17.11 -10.28 18.07
C PRO A 736 16.04 -11.20 17.47
N SER A 737 14.76 -10.82 17.58
CA SER A 737 13.64 -11.61 17.04
C SER A 737 13.77 -11.80 15.52
N TRP A 738 14.11 -10.75 14.77
CA TRP A 738 14.34 -10.81 13.32
C TRP A 738 15.40 -11.85 12.96
N MET A 739 16.45 -11.99 13.77
CA MET A 739 17.54 -12.95 13.52
C MET A 739 17.09 -14.39 13.80
N ARG A 740 16.22 -14.59 14.79
CA ARG A 740 15.57 -15.88 15.06
C ARG A 740 14.61 -16.26 13.93
N THR A 741 13.74 -15.36 13.52
CA THR A 741 12.81 -15.57 12.40
C THR A 741 13.57 -15.83 11.10
N LEU A 742 14.64 -15.06 10.82
CA LEU A 742 15.50 -15.26 9.65
C LEU A 742 16.24 -16.60 9.71
N HIS A 743 16.74 -17.00 10.88
CA HIS A 743 17.38 -18.31 11.05
C HIS A 743 16.40 -19.45 10.78
N THR A 744 15.19 -19.39 11.35
CA THR A 744 14.16 -20.40 11.14
C THR A 744 13.71 -20.46 9.67
N THR A 745 13.45 -19.30 9.05
CA THR A 745 13.06 -19.22 7.63
C THR A 745 14.15 -19.73 6.70
N ALA A 746 15.38 -19.23 6.84
CA ALA A 746 16.50 -19.67 6.01
C ALA A 746 16.77 -21.17 6.16
N SER A 747 16.66 -21.71 7.38
CA SER A 747 16.77 -23.15 7.64
C SER A 747 15.65 -23.92 6.94
N ASN A 748 14.40 -23.47 7.07
CA ASN A 748 13.24 -24.09 6.41
C ASN A 748 13.38 -24.05 4.88
N TRP A 749 13.81 -22.93 4.31
CA TRP A 749 14.07 -22.81 2.88
C TRP A 749 15.19 -23.75 2.42
N LEU A 750 16.26 -23.88 3.21
CA LEU A 750 17.36 -24.80 2.93
C LEU A 750 16.92 -26.28 2.95
N HIS A 751 15.91 -26.62 3.76
CA HIS A 751 15.25 -27.92 3.77
C HIS A 751 14.26 -28.10 2.61
N LEU A 752 13.55 -27.04 2.21
CA LEU A 752 12.59 -27.06 1.11
C LEU A 752 13.27 -27.21 -0.26
N ILE A 753 14.41 -26.53 -0.46
CA ILE A 753 15.18 -26.63 -1.71
C ILE A 753 16.01 -27.93 -1.74
N PRO A 754 16.02 -28.67 -2.86
CA PRO A 754 16.79 -29.91 -2.95
C PRO A 754 18.29 -29.72 -2.65
N GLN A 755 18.94 -30.74 -2.08
CA GLN A 755 20.34 -30.64 -1.67
C GLN A 755 21.33 -30.69 -2.83
N ILE A 756 21.06 -31.56 -3.82
CA ILE A 756 21.95 -31.81 -4.95
C ILE A 756 21.12 -31.91 -6.22
N LEU A 757 21.56 -31.22 -7.28
CA LEU A 757 21.10 -31.43 -8.63
C LEU A 757 22.17 -32.23 -9.39
N ASN A 758 21.87 -33.47 -9.77
CA ASN A 758 22.80 -34.28 -10.53
C ASN A 758 22.93 -33.74 -11.96
N HIS A 759 24.16 -33.74 -12.50
CA HIS A 759 24.41 -33.37 -13.88
C HIS A 759 24.06 -34.51 -14.85
N LEU A 760 23.64 -34.16 -16.06
CA LEU A 760 23.50 -35.12 -17.15
C LEU A 760 24.87 -35.69 -17.53
N LYS A 761 24.95 -37.02 -17.71
CA LYS A 761 26.19 -37.69 -18.10
C LYS A 761 26.43 -37.56 -19.61
N ARG A 762 27.56 -36.97 -19.96
CA ARG A 762 28.03 -36.84 -21.34
C ARG A 762 28.45 -38.19 -21.92
N THR A 763 27.85 -38.56 -23.05
CA THR A 763 28.32 -39.67 -23.90
C THR A 763 28.43 -39.18 -25.35
N VAL A 764 29.22 -39.89 -26.17
CA VAL A 764 29.47 -39.51 -27.57
C VAL A 764 28.17 -39.48 -28.39
N ASP A 765 27.22 -40.36 -28.06
CA ASP A 765 25.94 -40.46 -28.75
C ASP A 765 24.92 -39.42 -28.24
N ASN A 766 24.83 -39.19 -26.93
CA ASN A 766 23.90 -38.21 -26.36
C ASN A 766 24.29 -36.77 -26.71
N ILE A 767 25.59 -36.46 -26.77
CA ILE A 767 26.05 -35.12 -27.15
C ILE A 767 25.63 -34.77 -28.58
N LYS A 768 25.40 -35.73 -29.48
CA LYS A 768 24.94 -35.40 -30.85
C LYS A 768 23.47 -34.96 -30.88
N ASP A 769 22.69 -35.29 -29.86
CA ASP A 769 21.29 -34.91 -29.77
C ASP A 769 21.13 -33.46 -29.28
N PRO A 770 20.43 -32.59 -30.04
CA PRO A 770 20.28 -31.18 -29.69
C PRO A 770 19.41 -30.97 -28.44
N LEU A 771 18.43 -31.84 -28.17
CA LEU A 771 17.56 -31.74 -27.00
C LEU A 771 18.32 -32.10 -25.72
N PHE A 772 19.19 -33.11 -25.79
CA PHE A 772 20.12 -33.44 -24.71
C PHE A 772 21.05 -32.26 -24.38
N ARG A 773 21.65 -31.61 -25.39
CA ARG A 773 22.51 -30.43 -25.18
C ARG A 773 21.75 -29.27 -24.50
N PHE A 774 20.50 -29.05 -24.90
CA PHE A 774 19.63 -28.04 -24.28
C PHE A 774 19.38 -28.36 -22.81
N PHE A 775 18.89 -29.55 -22.48
CA PHE A 775 18.63 -29.93 -21.08
C PHE A 775 19.90 -30.01 -20.24
N GLU A 776 21.02 -30.43 -20.81
CA GLU A 776 22.32 -30.38 -20.13
C GLU A 776 22.68 -28.94 -19.72
N ARG A 777 22.46 -27.97 -20.61
CA ARG A 777 22.67 -26.55 -20.32
C ARG A 777 21.72 -26.08 -19.21
N GLU A 778 20.42 -26.38 -19.31
CA GLU A 778 19.43 -25.96 -18.30
C GLU A 778 19.73 -26.56 -16.93
N VAL A 779 20.07 -27.85 -16.87
CA VAL A 779 20.49 -28.53 -15.63
C VAL A 779 21.77 -27.89 -15.08
N LYS A 780 22.75 -27.53 -15.93
CA LYS A 780 23.96 -26.84 -15.48
C LYS A 780 23.67 -25.43 -14.93
N MET A 781 22.79 -24.68 -15.58
CA MET A 781 22.36 -23.35 -15.12
C MET A 781 21.64 -23.44 -13.78
N GLY A 782 20.68 -24.37 -13.66
CA GLY A 782 19.97 -24.63 -12.42
C GLY A 782 20.88 -25.10 -11.29
N ALA A 783 21.87 -25.97 -11.57
CA ALA A 783 22.81 -26.44 -10.55
C ALA A 783 23.68 -25.30 -10.01
N LYS A 784 24.16 -24.42 -10.91
CA LYS A 784 24.96 -23.26 -10.52
C LYS A 784 24.17 -22.33 -9.60
N LEU A 785 22.96 -21.95 -10.02
CA LEU A 785 22.10 -21.07 -9.21
C LEU A 785 21.71 -21.75 -7.88
N LEU A 786 21.39 -23.04 -7.89
CA LEU A 786 21.09 -23.80 -6.67
C LEU A 786 22.27 -23.78 -5.69
N GLN A 787 23.49 -23.97 -6.19
CA GLN A 787 24.70 -23.94 -5.37
C GLN A 787 24.89 -22.55 -4.73
N ASP A 788 24.75 -21.48 -5.52
CA ASP A 788 24.90 -20.10 -5.04
C ASP A 788 23.84 -19.78 -3.95
N VAL A 789 22.55 -20.09 -4.21
CA VAL A 789 21.45 -19.86 -3.25
C VAL A 789 21.63 -20.69 -1.98
N ARG A 790 22.02 -21.96 -2.09
CA ARG A 790 22.26 -22.81 -0.90
C ARG A 790 23.45 -22.30 -0.08
N GLN A 791 24.51 -21.83 -0.73
CA GLN A 791 25.67 -21.27 -0.05
C GLN A 791 25.30 -19.99 0.69
N ASP A 792 24.54 -19.10 0.04
CA ASP A 792 24.05 -17.86 0.65
C ASP A 792 23.17 -18.15 1.87
N LEU A 793 22.22 -19.09 1.77
CA LEU A 793 21.37 -19.48 2.90
C LEU A 793 22.18 -20.11 4.05
N ALA A 794 23.14 -20.98 3.73
CA ALA A 794 24.02 -21.58 4.74
C ALA A 794 24.88 -20.53 5.45
N ASP A 795 25.35 -19.53 4.72
CA ASP A 795 26.11 -18.40 5.27
C ASP A 795 25.23 -17.53 6.18
N VAL A 796 23.99 -17.24 5.76
CA VAL A 796 23.00 -16.51 6.60
C VAL A 796 22.73 -17.26 7.89
N VAL A 797 22.51 -18.58 7.83
CA VAL A 797 22.31 -19.43 9.03
C VAL A 797 23.51 -19.34 9.96
N GLN A 798 24.74 -19.46 9.44
CA GLN A 798 25.96 -19.34 10.24
C GLN A 798 26.16 -17.95 10.84
N VAL A 799 25.77 -16.88 10.13
CA VAL A 799 25.78 -15.51 10.64
C VAL A 799 24.78 -15.37 11.79
N CYS A 800 23.55 -15.87 11.62
CA CYS A 800 22.53 -15.83 12.67
C CYS A 800 22.92 -16.66 13.91
N GLU A 801 23.74 -17.71 13.73
CA GLU A 801 24.31 -18.51 14.82
C GLU A 801 25.54 -17.88 15.47
N GLY A 802 26.06 -16.77 14.94
CA GLY A 802 27.28 -16.12 15.42
C GLY A 802 28.59 -16.85 15.06
N LYS A 803 28.51 -17.89 14.21
CA LYS A 803 29.67 -18.68 13.75
C LYS A 803 30.45 -18.01 12.62
N LYS A 804 29.82 -17.09 11.89
CA LYS A 804 30.41 -16.34 10.76
C LYS A 804 30.16 -14.85 10.92
N LYS A 805 31.15 -14.01 10.58
CA LYS A 805 30.99 -12.55 10.57
C LYS A 805 30.26 -12.08 9.29
N GLN A 806 29.49 -11.01 9.41
CA GLN A 806 28.82 -10.38 8.28
C GLN A 806 29.84 -9.72 7.33
N THR A 807 29.78 -10.09 6.06
CA THR A 807 30.40 -9.34 4.96
C THR A 807 29.42 -8.30 4.42
N ASN A 808 29.90 -7.35 3.60
CA ASN A 808 28.99 -6.37 2.97
C ASN A 808 27.92 -7.05 2.11
N TYR A 809 28.29 -8.10 1.36
CA TYR A 809 27.36 -8.91 0.58
C TYR A 809 26.29 -9.58 1.47
N LEU A 810 26.72 -10.28 2.53
CA LEU A 810 25.80 -10.96 3.45
C LEU A 810 24.90 -9.98 4.19
N ARG A 811 25.38 -8.79 4.52
CA ARG A 811 24.55 -7.74 5.14
C ARG A 811 23.45 -7.27 4.19
N MET A 812 23.79 -7.07 2.91
CA MET A 812 22.81 -6.69 1.89
C MET A 812 21.79 -7.82 1.67
N LEU A 813 22.26 -9.06 1.55
CA LEU A 813 21.41 -10.25 1.42
C LEU A 813 20.46 -10.40 2.61
N ILE A 814 20.96 -10.29 3.84
CA ILE A 814 20.15 -10.34 5.07
C ILE A 814 19.08 -9.25 5.05
N ASN A 815 19.42 -8.02 4.66
CA ASN A 815 18.48 -6.90 4.58
C ASN A 815 17.33 -7.21 3.60
N GLU A 816 17.65 -7.72 2.40
CA GLU A 816 16.62 -8.09 1.41
C GLU A 816 15.74 -9.27 1.91
N LEU A 817 16.37 -10.30 2.49
CA LEU A 817 15.66 -11.48 3.00
C LEU A 817 14.72 -11.15 4.16
N VAL A 818 15.15 -10.28 5.08
CA VAL A 818 14.31 -9.82 6.19
C VAL A 818 13.15 -8.96 5.69
N LYS A 819 13.33 -8.21 4.60
CA LYS A 819 12.23 -7.45 3.96
C LYS A 819 11.31 -8.30 3.09
N GLY A 820 11.61 -9.59 2.94
CA GLY A 820 10.87 -10.50 2.07
C GLY A 820 11.05 -10.21 0.57
N ILE A 821 12.08 -9.43 0.21
CA ILE A 821 12.40 -9.05 -1.16
C ILE A 821 13.36 -10.09 -1.75
N LEU A 822 13.17 -10.42 -3.03
CA LEU A 822 14.09 -11.31 -3.74
C LEU A 822 15.43 -10.61 -3.98
N PRO A 823 16.57 -11.16 -3.49
CA PRO A 823 17.88 -10.60 -3.76
C PRO A 823 18.17 -10.58 -5.27
N HIS A 824 18.77 -9.49 -5.76
CA HIS A 824 19.08 -9.35 -7.18
C HIS A 824 20.04 -10.44 -7.68
N SER A 825 20.93 -10.95 -6.81
CA SER A 825 21.84 -12.06 -7.11
C SER A 825 21.12 -13.37 -7.44
N TRP A 826 19.86 -13.55 -7.04
CA TRP A 826 19.10 -14.78 -7.29
C TRP A 826 18.21 -14.67 -8.55
N SER A 827 17.98 -13.46 -9.06
CA SER A 827 17.10 -13.18 -10.19
C SER A 827 17.80 -13.39 -11.55
N HIS A 828 18.14 -14.64 -11.86
CA HIS A 828 18.82 -15.03 -13.11
C HIS A 828 17.87 -15.39 -14.27
N TYR A 829 16.60 -15.64 -13.96
CA TYR A 829 15.54 -15.91 -14.93
C TYR A 829 14.38 -14.93 -14.71
N THR A 830 13.42 -14.90 -15.63
CA THR A 830 12.28 -13.98 -15.54
C THR A 830 11.46 -14.27 -14.30
N VAL A 831 11.43 -13.32 -13.37
CA VAL A 831 10.61 -13.39 -12.15
C VAL A 831 9.45 -12.39 -12.29
N PRO A 832 8.20 -12.79 -11.99
CA PRO A 832 7.08 -11.86 -11.94
C PRO A 832 7.34 -10.67 -11.00
N ALA A 833 6.95 -9.47 -11.42
CA ALA A 833 7.13 -8.27 -10.62
C ALA A 833 6.37 -8.37 -9.29
N GLY A 834 7.03 -8.02 -8.19
CA GLY A 834 6.42 -7.99 -6.85
C GLY A 834 6.40 -9.33 -6.10
N MET A 835 6.84 -10.42 -6.72
CA MET A 835 7.01 -11.74 -6.10
C MET A 835 7.90 -11.64 -4.85
N THR A 836 7.44 -12.19 -3.73
CA THR A 836 8.23 -12.24 -2.50
C THR A 836 9.29 -13.32 -2.58
N VAL A 837 10.37 -13.19 -1.81
CA VAL A 837 11.40 -14.23 -1.74
C VAL A 837 10.82 -15.59 -1.33
N ILE A 838 9.79 -15.58 -0.48
CA ILE A 838 9.08 -16.78 -0.02
C ILE A 838 8.40 -17.51 -1.18
N GLN A 839 7.67 -16.77 -2.02
CA GLN A 839 7.03 -17.33 -3.22
C GLN A 839 8.07 -17.85 -4.20
N TRP A 840 9.13 -17.06 -4.41
CA TRP A 840 10.21 -17.41 -5.32
C TRP A 840 10.94 -18.69 -4.88
N VAL A 841 11.22 -18.88 -3.59
CA VAL A 841 11.88 -20.10 -3.08
C VAL A 841 11.01 -21.34 -3.32
N SER A 842 9.69 -21.23 -3.19
CA SER A 842 8.77 -22.33 -3.49
C SER A 842 8.79 -22.69 -4.99
N ASP A 843 8.63 -21.70 -5.87
CA ASP A 843 8.70 -21.87 -7.33
C ASP A 843 10.08 -22.42 -7.75
N PHE A 844 11.15 -21.87 -7.19
CA PHE A 844 12.52 -22.31 -7.44
C PHE A 844 12.72 -23.78 -7.02
N SER A 845 12.20 -24.20 -5.85
CA SER A 845 12.24 -25.60 -5.42
C SER A 845 11.56 -26.53 -6.42
N GLU A 846 10.38 -26.16 -6.95
CA GLU A 846 9.67 -26.92 -7.98
C GLU A 846 10.45 -27.02 -9.30
N ARG A 847 11.03 -25.90 -9.76
CA ARG A 847 11.90 -25.87 -10.95
C ARG A 847 13.11 -26.79 -10.77
N ILE A 848 13.75 -26.79 -9.60
CA ILE A 848 14.87 -27.71 -9.31
C ILE A 848 14.40 -29.16 -9.29
N LYS A 849 13.24 -29.49 -8.70
CA LYS A 849 12.68 -30.86 -8.74
C LYS A 849 12.40 -31.30 -10.18
N GLN A 850 11.89 -30.43 -11.03
CA GLN A 850 11.71 -30.71 -12.46
C GLN A 850 13.04 -31.02 -13.15
N LEU A 851 14.09 -30.22 -12.90
CA LEU A 851 15.43 -30.49 -13.42
C LEU A 851 16.02 -31.81 -12.88
N GLN A 852 15.72 -32.20 -11.64
CA GLN A 852 16.11 -33.51 -11.10
C GLN A 852 15.41 -34.65 -11.87
N ASN A 853 14.10 -34.51 -12.14
CA ASN A 853 13.35 -35.49 -12.92
C ASN A 853 13.90 -35.62 -14.34
N ILE A 854 14.27 -34.50 -14.97
CA ILE A 854 14.95 -34.48 -16.28
C ILE A 854 16.29 -35.21 -16.21
N SER A 855 17.10 -34.94 -15.19
CA SER A 855 18.39 -35.63 -15.00
C SER A 855 18.21 -37.13 -14.77
N GLN A 856 17.19 -37.55 -14.03
CA GLN A 856 16.91 -38.96 -13.75
C GLN A 856 16.43 -39.68 -15.01
N ALA A 857 15.51 -39.09 -15.77
CA ALA A 857 15.00 -39.64 -17.02
C ALA A 857 16.11 -39.79 -18.08
N ALA A 858 16.98 -38.78 -18.19
CA ALA A 858 18.15 -38.86 -19.07
C ALA A 858 19.14 -39.97 -18.66
N ALA A 859 19.26 -40.24 -17.35
CA ALA A 859 20.14 -41.27 -16.82
C ALA A 859 19.58 -42.70 -17.00
N SER A 860 18.25 -42.88 -16.96
CA SER A 860 17.60 -44.19 -17.06
C SER A 860 17.34 -44.64 -18.50
N GLY A 861 16.91 -43.74 -19.40
CA GLY A 861 16.52 -44.08 -20.77
C GLY A 861 17.24 -43.30 -21.88
N GLY A 862 18.28 -42.53 -21.54
CA GLY A 862 19.07 -41.76 -22.49
C GLY A 862 18.33 -40.58 -23.11
N ALA A 863 18.88 -39.99 -24.19
CA ALA A 863 18.33 -38.78 -24.80
C ALA A 863 16.90 -38.94 -25.38
N LYS A 864 16.42 -40.17 -25.59
CA LYS A 864 15.09 -40.43 -26.15
C LYS A 864 13.96 -40.15 -25.16
N GLU A 865 14.17 -40.42 -23.87
CA GLU A 865 13.16 -40.17 -22.82
C GLU A 865 12.90 -38.68 -22.59
N LEU A 866 13.87 -37.83 -22.90
CA LEU A 866 13.72 -36.36 -22.80
C LEU A 866 12.58 -35.82 -23.66
N LYS A 867 12.15 -36.55 -24.69
CA LYS A 867 11.01 -36.16 -25.55
C LYS A 867 9.64 -36.38 -24.90
N ASN A 868 9.57 -37.23 -23.88
CA ASN A 868 8.33 -37.59 -23.20
C ASN A 868 8.11 -36.79 -21.91
N ILE A 869 9.05 -35.90 -21.56
CA ILE A 869 8.97 -35.12 -20.33
C ILE A 869 8.09 -33.90 -20.57
N HIS A 870 7.04 -33.78 -19.78
CA HIS A 870 6.30 -32.53 -19.66
C HIS A 870 7.12 -31.51 -18.86
N VAL A 871 7.52 -30.45 -19.54
CA VAL A 871 8.15 -29.28 -18.92
C VAL A 871 7.05 -28.24 -18.69
N CYS A 872 6.68 -28.01 -17.43
CA CYS A 872 5.99 -26.78 -17.05
C CYS A 872 6.95 -25.60 -17.23
N LEU A 873 6.55 -24.63 -18.05
CA LEU A 873 7.29 -23.38 -18.30
C LEU A 873 7.04 -22.36 -17.18
#